data_AF-A0AAF0DWJ3-F1
#
_entry.id   AF-A0AAF0DWJ3-F1
#
_cell.length_a   1.000
_cell.length_b   1.000
_cell.length_c   1.000
_cell.angle_alpha   90.00
_cell.angle_beta   90.00
_cell.angle_gamma   90.00
#
_symmetry.space_group_name_H-M   'P 1'
#
loop_
_entity.id
_entity.type
_entity.pdbx_description
1 polymer ?
#
loop_
_entity_poly.entity_id
_entity_poly.type
_entity_poly.pdbx_seq_one_letter_code
_entity_poly.pdbx_strand_id
1 'polypeptide(L)'
;MPAAVDSAALASSVQAQLPGHFQDAQHSVANHRKNAVGLYRLHAQCAQLTEQTPRGTRLVGEKAFNECFFRCVNRVLDVKKGVAAADRVCKFLATYAAYAIEQFALAAQRAERRTEDTPGTRFVAILLKHLLKGFRAKDKNVRLRCCSSVALLVNVVESIDDELYDTLSSFLLERVTDRESAVRVQAAVALARLQGSDEEDTSTTRLLLHLLRHDPSADVRRAALFNITPTAATLPYLLERLQDVDATNRRCVYLGSLKMLVESHAEGLGLGEHAIAEVVRTGLHERDASVKRAARKLVRHWLEVAADGDILALLGLLHVARTDSGEAVVMALLEDDASVVERVARLLTQHDTYWAAVTPESALLARCFVLFCQTHQRETLLDACLPMVTALVFRIEAEYHALSMLLEQQASEEDEDMPAIQDESSLARIFVVNEMLALAIHCDYGDEMGRRKMFMLVREMLANAWLPAALIPRCLDVLLRLSSGQRDFVQMVVELVQELDADLAEDDGDASVSHALSWHARLESDPELAAHRAALDARRLLIVRTMLERVSCALQDNTAFHGLIPQLIVPAVRSKDAVVREEGLVCLGLCSLLDEKMALDTFPLLLDQIQRGAGTIQVRCVQCLFDLVVVHGVEALCRRSADVAAQSEFEGDQAQGMQFAQQQMVGFLLSLLEHDEPEVQTAASEGIAKLLLTGALTEDDVLKSLILIYLSPDTASNQPLRQCLSYFLPLYCSSHARHQRMVQRIFMDTLEILAQVYAEKDASQTMVAPAQIALQLADWSNPEKLLLSTPDETVHVDLAETVLERLCTLEKGEERKALASLVGKLYLPETLDERRAKGLAILAQAVRERAEESTLRTACTRLETLLEKRYAPLFATWAPALAAADGTLQKDAFADLRSLLDALPPARALAQRTVRAHR
;
A
#
# COMPACT_ATOMS: atom_id res chain seq x y z
N MET A 1 4.61 -51.73 63.48
CA MET A 1 5.02 -51.75 62.06
C MET A 1 3.92 -51.07 61.26
N PRO A 2 4.20 -50.04 60.43
CA PRO A 2 3.18 -49.49 59.56
C PRO A 2 2.85 -50.56 58.51
N ALA A 3 1.56 -50.85 58.32
CA ALA A 3 1.11 -51.78 57.29
C ALA A 3 1.70 -51.37 55.93
N ALA A 4 2.36 -52.30 55.24
CA ALA A 4 2.83 -52.07 53.89
C ALA A 4 1.63 -51.65 53.03
N VAL A 5 1.63 -50.41 52.54
CA VAL A 5 0.63 -49.95 51.59
C VAL A 5 0.75 -50.87 50.38
N ASP A 6 -0.30 -51.64 50.08
CA ASP A 6 -0.34 -52.48 48.89
C ASP A 6 -0.38 -51.57 47.66
N SER A 7 0.80 -51.36 47.08
CA SER A 7 1.02 -50.53 45.89
C SER A 7 0.13 -50.95 44.72
N ALA A 8 -0.19 -52.24 44.59
CA ALA A 8 -1.06 -52.75 43.53
C ALA A 8 -2.53 -52.37 43.75
N ALA A 9 -3.00 -52.44 45.00
CA ALA A 9 -4.36 -52.00 45.37
C ALA A 9 -4.52 -50.48 45.20
N LEU A 10 -3.49 -49.70 45.57
CA LEU A 10 -3.47 -48.25 45.39
C LEU A 10 -3.54 -47.87 43.90
N ALA A 11 -2.67 -48.45 43.07
CA ALA A 11 -2.65 -48.20 41.64
C ALA A 11 -4.00 -48.56 40.98
N SER A 12 -4.61 -49.68 41.40
CA SER A 12 -5.93 -50.11 40.91
C SER A 12 -7.05 -49.12 41.28
N SER A 13 -7.03 -48.58 42.50
CA SER A 13 -8.01 -47.60 42.97
C SER A 13 -7.92 -46.28 42.19
N VAL A 14 -6.71 -45.76 41.98
CA VAL A 14 -6.48 -44.55 41.17
C VAL A 14 -6.93 -44.77 39.73
N GLN A 15 -6.60 -45.92 39.15
CA GLN A 15 -6.96 -46.26 37.78
C GLN A 15 -8.49 -46.42 37.57
N ALA A 16 -9.24 -46.77 38.62
CA ALA A 16 -10.69 -46.85 38.56
C ALA A 16 -11.37 -45.47 38.65
N GLN A 17 -10.81 -44.53 39.41
CA GLN A 17 -11.48 -43.25 39.73
C GLN A 17 -11.05 -42.09 38.83
N LEU A 18 -9.75 -41.99 38.49
CA LEU A 18 -9.20 -40.83 37.80
C LEU A 18 -9.74 -40.63 36.36
N PRO A 19 -9.84 -41.67 35.51
CA PRO A 19 -10.24 -41.48 34.11
C PRO A 19 -11.65 -40.90 33.93
N GLY A 20 -12.57 -41.13 34.87
CA GLY A 20 -13.92 -40.57 34.84
C GLY A 20 -13.92 -39.03 34.82
N HIS A 21 -12.97 -38.39 35.53
CA HIS A 21 -12.84 -36.94 35.52
C HIS A 21 -12.40 -36.39 34.16
N PHE A 22 -11.49 -37.07 33.46
CA PHE A 22 -11.07 -36.70 32.11
C PHE A 22 -12.20 -36.92 31.09
N GLN A 23 -12.93 -38.02 31.23
CA GLN A 23 -14.09 -38.33 30.39
C GLN A 23 -15.16 -37.24 30.49
N ASP A 24 -15.45 -36.74 31.68
CA ASP A 24 -16.41 -35.65 31.86
C ASP A 24 -15.86 -34.29 31.40
N ALA A 25 -14.56 -34.03 31.60
CA ALA A 25 -13.92 -32.76 31.26
C ALA A 25 -13.78 -32.50 29.75
N GLN A 26 -13.69 -33.55 28.92
CA GLN A 26 -13.64 -33.38 27.46
C GLN A 26 -14.99 -32.95 26.83
N HIS A 27 -16.11 -33.14 27.53
CA HIS A 27 -17.43 -32.79 27.01
C HIS A 27 -17.75 -31.30 27.15
N SER A 28 -17.42 -30.66 28.27
CA SER A 28 -17.72 -29.25 28.52
C SER A 28 -16.75 -28.61 29.51
N VAL A 29 -16.37 -27.35 29.23
CA VAL A 29 -15.57 -26.51 30.14
C VAL A 29 -16.32 -26.22 31.45
N ALA A 30 -17.67 -26.20 31.41
CA ALA A 30 -18.49 -25.98 32.61
C ALA A 30 -18.26 -27.03 33.70
N ASN A 31 -17.86 -28.24 33.31
CA ASN A 31 -17.60 -29.34 34.24
C ASN A 31 -16.18 -29.31 34.83
N HIS A 32 -15.29 -28.43 34.35
CA HIS A 32 -13.87 -28.45 34.74
C HIS A 32 -13.68 -28.21 36.23
N ARG A 33 -14.37 -27.22 36.82
CA ARG A 33 -14.26 -26.93 38.26
C ARG A 33 -14.71 -28.10 39.13
N LYS A 34 -15.87 -28.70 38.81
CA LYS A 34 -16.39 -29.88 39.52
C LYS A 34 -15.39 -31.05 39.46
N ASN A 35 -14.83 -31.31 38.29
CA ASN A 35 -13.85 -32.37 38.09
C ASN A 35 -12.52 -32.08 38.78
N ALA A 36 -12.05 -30.83 38.80
CA ALA A 36 -10.84 -30.44 39.53
C ALA A 36 -11.00 -30.68 41.05
N VAL A 37 -12.16 -30.34 41.62
CA VAL A 37 -12.48 -30.60 43.04
C VAL A 37 -12.45 -32.11 43.35
N GLY A 38 -13.12 -32.93 42.51
CA GLY A 38 -13.14 -34.38 42.67
C GLY A 38 -11.75 -34.99 42.56
N LEU A 39 -10.99 -34.56 41.55
CA LEU A 39 -9.65 -35.04 41.30
C LEU A 39 -8.65 -34.63 42.39
N TYR A 40 -8.79 -33.44 42.97
CA TYR A 40 -8.00 -32.99 44.13
C TYR A 40 -8.23 -33.88 45.35
N ARG A 41 -9.48 -34.29 45.63
CA ARG A 41 -9.75 -35.20 46.77
C ARG A 41 -9.00 -36.51 46.62
N LEU A 42 -9.00 -37.09 45.42
CA LEU A 42 -8.24 -38.29 45.11
C LEU A 42 -6.73 -38.04 45.24
N HIS A 43 -6.23 -36.92 44.71
CA HIS A 43 -4.82 -36.55 44.79
C HIS A 43 -4.35 -36.34 46.24
N ALA A 44 -5.14 -35.66 47.07
CA ALA A 44 -4.85 -35.43 48.48
C ALA A 44 -4.80 -36.74 49.29
N GLN A 45 -5.67 -37.71 48.98
CA GLN A 45 -5.61 -39.05 49.56
C GLN A 45 -4.32 -39.78 49.13
N CYS A 46 -3.96 -39.70 47.85
CA CYS A 46 -2.73 -40.32 47.34
C CYS A 46 -1.47 -39.69 47.96
N ALA A 47 -1.45 -38.38 48.16
CA ALA A 47 -0.31 -37.66 48.74
C ALA A 47 0.04 -38.11 50.18
N GLN A 48 -0.90 -38.72 50.91
CA GLN A 48 -0.67 -39.25 52.26
C GLN A 48 0.08 -40.59 52.26
N LEU A 49 0.22 -41.25 51.10
CA LEU A 49 0.76 -42.60 51.00
C LEU A 49 2.24 -42.57 50.62
N THR A 50 3.09 -42.87 51.61
CA THR A 50 4.55 -42.88 51.47
C THR A 50 5.15 -44.19 51.92
N GLU A 51 6.26 -44.61 51.30
CA GLU A 51 7.04 -45.78 51.67
C GLU A 51 8.40 -45.35 52.24
N GLN A 52 8.77 -45.83 53.43
CA GLN A 52 10.08 -45.55 54.01
C GLN A 52 11.14 -46.48 53.41
N THR A 53 12.23 -45.92 52.89
CA THR A 53 13.33 -46.70 52.32
C THR A 53 14.68 -46.29 52.91
N PRO A 54 15.74 -47.13 52.79
CA PRO A 54 17.07 -46.77 53.28
C PRO A 54 17.68 -45.51 52.65
N ARG A 55 17.13 -45.03 51.52
CA ARG A 55 17.57 -43.82 50.80
C ARG A 55 16.63 -42.62 51.01
N GLY A 56 15.67 -42.71 51.93
CA GLY A 56 14.69 -41.66 52.22
C GLY A 56 13.23 -42.10 52.02
N THR A 57 12.31 -41.16 52.18
CA THR A 57 10.86 -41.38 52.02
C THR A 57 10.47 -41.34 50.53
N ARG A 58 9.84 -42.39 50.03
CA ARG A 58 9.28 -42.46 48.67
C ARG A 58 7.82 -42.06 48.67
N LEU A 59 7.45 -41.14 47.77
CA LEU A 59 6.08 -40.66 47.59
C LEU A 59 5.29 -41.59 46.65
N VAL A 60 5.01 -42.81 47.09
CA VAL A 60 4.41 -43.87 46.25
C VAL A 60 3.01 -43.53 45.76
N GLY A 61 2.19 -42.83 46.55
CA GLY A 61 0.86 -42.41 46.12
C GLY A 61 0.86 -41.26 45.14
N GLU A 62 1.69 -40.23 45.33
CA GLU A 62 1.87 -39.16 44.33
C GLU A 62 2.34 -39.75 42.99
N LYS A 63 3.27 -40.71 43.02
CA LYS A 63 3.73 -41.42 41.83
C LYS A 63 2.59 -42.16 41.11
N ALA A 64 1.77 -42.92 41.83
CA ALA A 64 0.64 -43.65 41.25
C ALA A 64 -0.40 -42.71 40.63
N PHE A 65 -0.70 -41.58 41.29
CA PHE A 65 -1.57 -40.54 40.76
C PHE A 65 -1.02 -39.97 39.45
N ASN A 66 0.25 -39.55 39.45
CA ASN A 66 0.91 -38.94 38.29
C ASN A 66 0.93 -39.88 37.08
N GLU A 67 1.28 -41.15 37.28
CA GLU A 67 1.30 -42.14 36.19
C GLU A 67 -0.09 -42.34 35.56
N CYS A 68 -1.15 -42.41 36.36
CA CYS A 68 -2.51 -42.54 35.84
C CYS A 68 -2.99 -41.25 35.12
N PHE A 69 -2.68 -40.09 35.70
CA PHE A 69 -2.98 -38.80 35.09
C PHE A 69 -2.29 -38.66 33.72
N PHE A 70 -0.99 -38.98 33.63
CA PHE A 70 -0.24 -38.90 32.38
C PHE A 70 -0.74 -39.88 31.32
N ARG A 71 -1.21 -41.08 31.70
CA ARG A 71 -1.87 -41.99 30.76
C ARG A 71 -3.12 -41.37 30.14
N CYS A 72 -3.89 -40.59 30.90
CA CYS A 72 -5.05 -39.89 30.38
C CYS A 72 -4.65 -38.73 29.45
N VAL A 73 -3.63 -37.95 29.84
CA VAL A 73 -3.07 -36.87 28.99
C VAL A 73 -2.55 -37.42 27.65
N ASN A 74 -1.80 -38.52 27.67
CA ASN A 74 -1.19 -39.08 26.46
C ASN A 74 -2.22 -39.47 25.38
N ARG A 75 -3.48 -39.78 25.76
CA ARG A 75 -4.56 -40.13 24.82
C ARG A 75 -5.05 -38.95 23.98
N VAL A 76 -4.70 -37.72 24.33
CA VAL A 76 -5.12 -36.53 23.59
C VAL A 76 -3.97 -35.83 22.86
N LEU A 77 -2.72 -36.28 23.05
CA LEU A 77 -1.54 -35.60 22.51
C LEU A 77 -1.40 -35.77 20.99
N ASP A 78 -1.77 -36.92 20.42
CA ASP A 78 -1.72 -37.18 18.96
C ASP A 78 -2.98 -36.69 18.22
N VAL A 79 -3.96 -36.15 18.94
CA VAL A 79 -5.22 -35.67 18.37
C VAL A 79 -5.01 -34.34 17.64
N LYS A 80 -5.48 -34.31 16.38
CA LYS A 80 -5.38 -33.16 15.47
C LYS A 80 -5.92 -31.87 16.08
N LYS A 81 -5.38 -30.74 15.64
CA LYS A 81 -5.88 -29.39 15.95
C LYS A 81 -7.36 -29.26 15.54
N GLY A 82 -8.17 -28.56 16.35
CA GLY A 82 -9.59 -28.31 16.08
C GLY A 82 -10.57 -29.33 16.67
N VAL A 83 -10.06 -30.43 17.26
CA VAL A 83 -10.90 -31.38 18.00
C VAL A 83 -11.17 -30.81 19.39
N ALA A 84 -12.38 -30.29 19.59
CA ALA A 84 -12.77 -29.59 20.82
C ALA A 84 -12.59 -30.43 22.10
N ALA A 85 -12.77 -31.75 22.03
CA ALA A 85 -12.54 -32.65 23.17
C ALA A 85 -11.08 -32.57 23.67
N ALA A 86 -10.10 -32.66 22.77
CA ALA A 86 -8.69 -32.55 23.11
C ALA A 86 -8.32 -31.13 23.57
N ASP A 87 -8.85 -30.09 22.92
CA ASP A 87 -8.63 -28.69 23.33
C ASP A 87 -9.13 -28.44 24.77
N ARG A 88 -10.29 -28.99 25.12
CA ARG A 88 -10.85 -28.90 26.48
C ARG A 88 -10.02 -29.68 27.48
N VAL A 89 -9.49 -30.85 27.13
CA VAL A 89 -8.60 -31.60 28.02
C VAL A 89 -7.31 -30.81 28.29
N CYS A 90 -6.68 -30.21 27.28
CA CYS A 90 -5.51 -29.33 27.48
C CYS A 90 -5.81 -28.17 28.45
N LYS A 91 -6.97 -27.50 28.30
CA LYS A 91 -7.44 -26.46 29.24
C LYS A 91 -7.73 -26.99 30.64
N PHE A 92 -8.26 -28.21 30.74
CA PHE A 92 -8.52 -28.86 32.03
C PHE A 92 -7.21 -29.12 32.79
N LEU A 93 -6.09 -29.40 32.11
CA LEU A 93 -4.79 -29.58 32.76
C LEU A 93 -4.38 -28.33 33.55
N ALA A 94 -4.47 -27.16 32.93
CA ALA A 94 -4.17 -25.88 33.57
C ALA A 94 -5.18 -25.53 34.67
N THR A 95 -6.47 -25.82 34.44
CA THR A 95 -7.53 -25.61 35.46
C THR A 95 -7.27 -26.45 36.71
N TYR A 96 -6.89 -27.72 36.53
CA TYR A 96 -6.58 -28.59 37.65
C TYR A 96 -5.26 -28.22 38.32
N ALA A 97 -4.23 -27.85 37.56
CA ALA A 97 -2.96 -27.37 38.11
C ALA A 97 -3.17 -26.16 39.04
N ALA A 98 -3.94 -25.16 38.59
CA ALA A 98 -4.29 -23.98 39.39
C ALA A 98 -4.96 -24.37 40.71
N TYR A 99 -6.00 -25.19 40.60
CA TYR A 99 -6.78 -25.64 41.74
C TYR A 99 -5.93 -26.48 42.72
N ALA A 100 -5.07 -27.36 42.21
CA ALA A 100 -4.20 -28.20 43.04
C ALA A 100 -3.18 -27.37 43.80
N ILE A 101 -2.50 -26.41 43.14
CA ILE A 101 -1.54 -25.50 43.78
C ILE A 101 -2.22 -24.77 44.95
N GLU A 102 -3.34 -24.09 44.67
CA GLU A 102 -4.08 -23.31 45.65
C GLU A 102 -4.52 -24.16 46.85
N GLN A 103 -5.17 -25.31 46.60
CA GLN A 103 -5.73 -26.12 47.67
C GLN A 103 -4.67 -26.84 48.51
N PHE A 104 -3.54 -27.24 47.92
CA PHE A 104 -2.44 -27.82 48.70
C PHE A 104 -1.70 -26.75 49.51
N ALA A 105 -1.55 -25.53 48.99
CA ALA A 105 -1.01 -24.41 49.76
C ALA A 105 -1.88 -24.07 50.98
N LEU A 106 -3.21 -23.97 50.79
CA LEU A 106 -4.16 -23.76 51.88
C LEU A 106 -4.12 -24.88 52.93
N ALA A 107 -3.98 -26.14 52.48
CA ALA A 107 -3.85 -27.28 53.39
C ALA A 107 -2.54 -27.24 54.20
N ALA A 108 -1.43 -26.85 53.57
CA ALA A 108 -0.13 -26.68 54.24
C ALA A 108 -0.18 -25.54 55.27
N GLN A 109 -0.82 -24.41 54.92
CA GLN A 109 -1.02 -23.27 55.82
C GLN A 109 -1.86 -23.66 57.05
N ARG A 110 -2.95 -24.41 56.87
CA ARG A 110 -3.78 -24.93 57.96
C ARG A 110 -3.05 -25.93 58.86
N ALA A 111 -2.07 -26.64 58.32
CA ALA A 111 -1.23 -27.57 59.06
C ALA A 111 0.02 -26.90 59.67
N GLU A 112 0.11 -25.57 59.62
CA GLU A 112 1.25 -24.75 60.08
C GLU A 112 2.61 -25.16 59.47
N ARG A 113 2.58 -25.80 58.29
CA ARG A 113 3.77 -26.16 57.53
C ARG A 113 4.08 -25.06 56.54
N ARG A 114 5.11 -24.26 56.81
CA ARG A 114 5.64 -23.28 55.86
C ARG A 114 6.60 -23.98 54.90
N THR A 115 6.06 -24.59 53.85
CA THR A 115 6.85 -25.17 52.76
C THR A 115 6.25 -24.78 51.41
N GLU A 116 7.10 -24.31 50.52
CA GLU A 116 6.76 -24.04 49.10
C GLU A 116 6.69 -25.36 48.30
N ASP A 117 7.25 -26.45 48.85
CA ASP A 117 7.25 -27.79 48.28
C ASP A 117 6.00 -28.58 48.69
N THR A 118 4.89 -28.29 48.01
CA THR A 118 3.59 -28.96 48.21
C THR A 118 3.38 -30.08 47.18
N PRO A 119 2.49 -31.05 47.43
CA PRO A 119 2.11 -32.03 46.40
C PRO A 119 1.60 -31.39 45.11
N GLY A 120 0.97 -30.21 45.20
CA GLY A 120 0.50 -29.44 44.05
C GLY A 120 1.66 -28.90 43.21
N THR A 121 2.64 -28.24 43.83
CA THR A 121 3.80 -27.68 43.12
C THR A 121 4.69 -28.78 42.52
N ARG A 122 4.93 -29.88 43.25
CA ARG A 122 5.62 -31.07 42.70
C ARG A 122 4.89 -31.68 41.50
N PHE A 123 3.56 -31.83 41.59
CA PHE A 123 2.76 -32.37 40.50
C PHE A 123 2.93 -31.56 39.21
N VAL A 124 2.84 -30.23 39.30
CA VAL A 124 2.97 -29.34 38.13
C VAL A 124 4.38 -29.39 37.55
N ALA A 125 5.43 -29.38 38.38
CA ALA A 125 6.81 -29.53 37.92
C ALA A 125 7.03 -30.85 37.17
N ILE A 126 6.49 -31.97 37.69
CA ILE A 126 6.59 -33.28 37.03
C ILE A 126 5.74 -33.32 35.76
N LEU A 127 4.56 -32.69 35.73
CA LEU A 127 3.71 -32.60 34.55
C LEU A 127 4.39 -31.81 33.43
N LEU A 128 5.03 -30.67 33.74
CA LEU A 128 5.83 -29.90 32.79
C LEU A 128 6.96 -30.78 32.22
N LYS A 129 7.75 -31.43 33.09
CA LYS A 129 8.81 -32.37 32.66
C LYS A 129 8.28 -33.52 31.80
N HIS A 130 7.07 -34.01 32.05
CA HIS A 130 6.43 -35.03 31.23
C HIS A 130 6.06 -34.50 29.83
N LEU A 131 5.44 -33.31 29.75
CA LEU A 131 5.02 -32.70 28.49
C LEU A 131 6.21 -32.30 27.61
N LEU A 132 7.32 -31.83 28.22
CA LEU A 132 8.54 -31.47 27.50
C LEU A 132 9.13 -32.62 26.67
N LYS A 133 8.92 -33.88 27.08
CA LYS A 133 9.32 -35.06 26.28
C LYS A 133 8.67 -35.07 24.89
N GLY A 134 7.48 -34.49 24.75
CA GLY A 134 6.75 -34.39 23.49
C GLY A 134 7.23 -33.27 22.57
N PHE A 135 8.11 -32.37 23.01
CA PHE A 135 8.55 -31.22 22.18
C PHE A 135 9.40 -31.66 20.98
N ARG A 136 10.09 -32.80 21.06
CA ARG A 136 10.87 -33.38 19.96
C ARG A 136 10.16 -34.53 19.24
N ALA A 137 8.86 -34.70 19.46
CA ALA A 137 8.09 -35.76 18.80
C ALA A 137 8.05 -35.56 17.27
N LYS A 138 8.14 -36.66 16.52
CA LYS A 138 8.01 -36.65 15.05
C LYS A 138 6.62 -36.16 14.63
N ASP A 139 5.58 -36.55 15.37
CA ASP A 139 4.21 -36.10 15.13
C ASP A 139 4.03 -34.64 15.56
N LYS A 140 3.57 -33.81 14.61
CA LYS A 140 3.31 -32.39 14.84
C LYS A 140 2.16 -32.13 15.82
N ASN A 141 1.17 -33.02 15.90
CA ASN A 141 0.06 -32.86 16.83
C ASN A 141 0.55 -33.00 18.27
N VAL A 142 1.44 -33.98 18.53
CA VAL A 142 2.06 -34.17 19.85
C VAL A 142 2.84 -32.92 20.26
N ARG A 143 3.69 -32.39 19.38
CA ARG A 143 4.43 -31.14 19.65
C ARG A 143 3.50 -29.99 19.96
N LEU A 144 2.44 -29.80 19.15
CA LEU A 144 1.44 -28.76 19.35
C LEU A 144 0.71 -28.90 20.70
N ARG A 145 0.23 -30.10 21.03
CA ARG A 145 -0.54 -30.37 22.25
C ARG A 145 0.31 -30.21 23.51
N CYS A 146 1.54 -30.70 23.47
CA CYS A 146 2.49 -30.50 24.56
C CYS A 146 2.82 -29.01 24.73
N CYS A 147 3.18 -28.31 23.66
CA CYS A 147 3.54 -26.89 23.73
C CYS A 147 2.36 -26.02 24.16
N SER A 148 1.14 -26.28 23.66
CA SER A 148 -0.07 -25.59 24.09
C SER A 148 -0.41 -25.84 25.56
N SER A 149 -0.27 -27.08 26.03
CA SER A 149 -0.49 -27.41 27.44
C SER A 149 0.54 -26.71 28.33
N VAL A 150 1.80 -26.66 27.91
CA VAL A 150 2.86 -25.92 28.60
C VAL A 150 2.55 -24.42 28.64
N ALA A 151 2.16 -23.80 27.52
CA ALA A 151 1.79 -22.38 27.47
C ALA A 151 0.64 -22.05 28.43
N LEU A 152 -0.35 -22.94 28.57
CA LEU A 152 -1.44 -22.78 29.54
C LEU A 152 -0.98 -23.00 30.99
N LEU A 153 -0.05 -23.92 31.23
CA LEU A 153 0.46 -24.22 32.58
C LEU A 153 1.37 -23.12 33.11
N VAL A 154 2.23 -22.53 32.28
CA VAL A 154 3.13 -21.43 32.69
C VAL A 154 2.33 -20.22 33.17
N ASN A 155 1.17 -19.95 32.57
CA ASN A 155 0.26 -18.88 33.00
C ASN A 155 -0.34 -19.06 34.41
N VAL A 156 -0.22 -20.25 35.00
CA VAL A 156 -0.86 -20.62 36.27
C VAL A 156 0.15 -20.74 37.41
N VAL A 157 1.44 -20.82 37.10
CA VAL A 157 2.50 -21.01 38.09
C VAL A 157 3.06 -19.65 38.49
N GLU A 158 3.11 -19.37 39.81
CA GLU A 158 3.65 -18.11 40.34
C GLU A 158 5.19 -18.06 40.31
N SER A 159 5.85 -19.18 40.60
CA SER A 159 7.30 -19.30 40.56
C SER A 159 7.74 -20.68 40.05
N ILE A 160 8.82 -20.69 39.28
CA ILE A 160 9.44 -21.91 38.73
C ILE A 160 10.88 -21.94 39.26
N ASP A 161 11.36 -23.10 39.70
CA ASP A 161 12.76 -23.25 40.09
C ASP A 161 13.71 -23.02 38.91
N ASP A 162 14.91 -22.49 39.18
CA ASP A 162 15.87 -22.08 38.15
C ASP A 162 16.23 -23.22 37.17
N GLU A 163 16.40 -24.46 37.67
CA GLU A 163 16.71 -25.62 36.82
C GLU A 163 15.58 -25.95 35.84
N LEU A 164 14.33 -25.92 36.33
CA LEU A 164 13.15 -26.13 35.49
C LEU A 164 12.93 -24.96 34.53
N TYR A 165 13.20 -23.73 34.95
CA TYR A 165 13.15 -22.54 34.10
C TYR A 165 14.14 -22.66 32.94
N ASP A 166 15.40 -22.95 33.20
CA ASP A 166 16.44 -23.10 32.17
C ASP A 166 16.08 -24.21 31.16
N THR A 167 15.60 -25.35 31.69
CA THR A 167 15.16 -26.47 30.85
C THR A 167 13.97 -26.06 29.98
N LEU A 168 12.96 -25.43 30.57
CA LEU A 168 11.75 -25.00 29.88
C LEU A 168 12.07 -23.96 28.80
N SER A 169 12.84 -22.94 29.14
CA SER A 169 13.29 -21.88 28.24
C SER A 169 14.09 -22.44 27.07
N SER A 170 15.02 -23.36 27.31
CA SER A 170 15.78 -24.06 26.26
C SER A 170 14.88 -24.78 25.25
N PHE A 171 13.91 -25.57 25.75
CA PHE A 171 12.98 -26.30 24.90
C PHE A 171 12.01 -25.38 24.15
N LEU A 172 11.59 -24.28 24.76
CA LEU A 172 10.72 -23.29 24.11
C LEU A 172 11.45 -22.53 23.01
N LEU A 173 12.69 -22.09 23.24
CA LEU A 173 13.53 -21.47 22.22
C LEU A 173 13.72 -22.40 21.01
N GLU A 174 13.90 -23.70 21.24
CA GLU A 174 13.92 -24.70 20.16
C GLU A 174 12.59 -24.73 19.38
N ARG A 175 11.44 -24.62 20.07
CA ARG A 175 10.11 -24.67 19.45
C ARG A 175 9.68 -23.39 18.75
N VAL A 176 10.29 -22.25 19.08
CA VAL A 176 10.08 -21.00 18.35
C VAL A 176 10.53 -21.10 16.89
N THR A 177 11.38 -22.07 16.53
CA THR A 177 11.79 -22.34 15.15
C THR A 177 11.14 -23.61 14.55
N ASP A 178 10.05 -24.10 15.15
CA ASP A 178 9.35 -25.30 14.64
C ASP A 178 8.85 -25.10 13.20
N ARG A 179 8.85 -26.18 12.42
CA ARG A 179 8.32 -26.19 11.04
C ARG A 179 6.85 -25.76 10.99
N GLU A 180 6.06 -26.10 11.99
CA GLU A 180 4.62 -25.83 12.02
C GLU A 180 4.34 -24.56 12.83
N SER A 181 3.74 -23.54 12.18
CA SER A 181 3.47 -22.24 12.80
C SER A 181 2.61 -22.32 14.06
N ALA A 182 1.65 -23.25 14.09
CA ALA A 182 0.79 -23.44 15.26
C ALA A 182 1.59 -23.81 16.53
N VAL A 183 2.73 -24.49 16.39
CA VAL A 183 3.62 -24.80 17.52
C VAL A 183 4.40 -23.54 17.91
N ARG A 184 4.95 -22.81 16.92
CA ARG A 184 5.66 -21.54 17.16
C ARG A 184 4.80 -20.51 17.90
N VAL A 185 3.51 -20.41 17.58
CA VAL A 185 2.55 -19.55 18.31
C VAL A 185 2.52 -19.89 19.79
N GLN A 186 2.39 -21.17 20.15
CA GLN A 186 2.32 -21.58 21.56
C GLN A 186 3.66 -21.36 22.27
N ALA A 187 4.77 -21.57 21.58
CA ALA A 187 6.11 -21.32 22.12
C ALA A 187 6.34 -19.83 22.40
N ALA A 188 5.95 -18.96 21.47
CA ALA A 188 6.03 -17.51 21.64
C ALA A 188 5.18 -17.02 22.81
N VAL A 189 3.94 -17.51 22.94
CA VAL A 189 3.05 -17.18 24.06
C VAL A 189 3.62 -17.66 25.40
N ALA A 190 4.19 -18.87 25.44
CA ALA A 190 4.80 -19.40 26.66
C ALA A 190 6.03 -18.59 27.08
N LEU A 191 6.94 -18.27 26.15
CA LEU A 191 8.14 -17.47 26.43
C LEU A 191 7.80 -16.05 26.86
N ALA A 192 6.80 -15.43 26.23
CA ALA A 192 6.33 -14.11 26.64
C ALA A 192 5.90 -14.05 28.11
N ARG A 193 5.41 -15.17 28.67
CA ARG A 193 5.00 -15.25 30.09
C ARG A 193 6.13 -15.55 31.05
N LEU A 194 7.27 -15.98 30.52
CA LEU A 194 8.51 -16.15 31.29
C LEU A 194 9.31 -14.86 31.38
N GLN A 195 8.83 -13.75 30.80
CA GLN A 195 9.42 -12.42 30.99
C GLN A 195 9.44 -12.06 32.48
N GLY A 196 10.62 -11.73 33.00
CA GLY A 196 10.77 -11.14 34.33
C GLY A 196 10.13 -9.75 34.40
N SER A 197 9.77 -9.31 35.61
CA SER A 197 9.28 -7.95 35.87
C SER A 197 10.36 -6.88 35.81
N ASP A 198 11.63 -7.28 35.68
CA ASP A 198 12.76 -6.36 35.69
C ASP A 198 12.99 -5.77 34.29
N GLU A 199 13.27 -4.46 34.25
CA GLU A 199 13.55 -3.69 33.02
C GLU A 199 14.71 -4.26 32.17
N GLU A 200 15.44 -5.25 32.69
CA GLU A 200 16.61 -5.88 32.08
C GLU A 200 16.31 -7.10 31.20
N ASP A 201 15.06 -7.61 31.15
CA ASP A 201 14.72 -8.83 30.36
C ASP A 201 14.55 -8.57 28.85
N THR A 202 15.56 -7.86 28.31
CA THR A 202 15.74 -7.49 26.92
C THR A 202 15.85 -8.70 25.99
N SER A 203 16.19 -9.88 26.51
CA SER A 203 16.41 -11.10 25.72
C SER A 203 15.10 -11.60 25.07
N THR A 204 14.06 -11.78 25.89
CA THR A 204 12.74 -12.24 25.44
C THR A 204 12.04 -11.18 24.61
N THR A 205 12.15 -9.91 25.00
CA THR A 205 11.62 -8.79 24.19
C THR A 205 12.25 -8.78 22.79
N ARG A 206 13.59 -8.87 22.69
CA ARG A 206 14.28 -8.97 21.39
C ARG A 206 13.82 -10.16 20.56
N LEU A 207 13.58 -11.31 21.20
CA LEU A 207 13.03 -12.49 20.52
C LEU A 207 11.62 -12.22 19.96
N LEU A 208 10.73 -11.63 20.75
CA LEU A 208 9.38 -11.30 20.28
C LEU A 208 9.44 -10.27 19.14
N LEU A 209 10.31 -9.25 19.22
CA LEU A 209 10.54 -8.30 18.14
C LEU A 209 11.08 -8.99 16.87
N HIS A 210 11.98 -9.97 17.03
CA HIS A 210 12.47 -10.78 15.92
C HIS A 210 11.34 -11.59 15.27
N LEU A 211 10.49 -12.25 16.07
CA LEU A 211 9.33 -12.98 15.56
C LEU A 211 8.34 -12.06 14.87
N LEU A 212 8.08 -10.88 15.44
CA LEU A 212 7.19 -9.87 14.90
C LEU A 212 7.63 -9.42 13.50
N ARG A 213 8.93 -9.22 13.27
CA ARG A 213 9.47 -8.76 11.98
C ARG A 213 9.65 -9.88 10.97
N HIS A 214 10.10 -11.05 11.39
CA HIS A 214 10.68 -12.05 10.49
C HIS A 214 9.93 -13.38 10.39
N ASP A 215 8.98 -13.70 11.28
CA ASP A 215 8.25 -14.97 11.12
C ASP A 215 7.32 -14.91 9.88
N PRO A 216 7.36 -15.92 8.99
CA PRO A 216 6.53 -15.92 7.79
C PRO A 216 5.03 -16.10 8.08
N SER A 217 4.67 -16.56 9.28
CA SER A 217 3.27 -16.78 9.66
C SER A 217 2.67 -15.56 10.34
N ALA A 218 1.58 -15.06 9.78
CA ALA A 218 0.80 -13.96 10.36
C ALA A 218 0.39 -14.25 11.82
N ASP A 219 -0.03 -15.48 12.14
CA ASP A 219 -0.46 -15.87 13.48
C ASP A 219 0.68 -15.82 14.52
N VAL A 220 1.91 -16.13 14.12
CA VAL A 220 3.08 -16.04 15.03
C VAL A 220 3.44 -14.58 15.28
N ARG A 221 3.47 -13.76 14.22
CA ARG A 221 3.66 -12.31 14.35
C ARG A 221 2.58 -11.69 15.24
N ARG A 222 1.32 -12.12 15.10
CA ARG A 222 0.21 -11.70 15.96
C ARG A 222 0.39 -12.11 17.42
N ALA A 223 0.87 -13.33 17.65
CA ALA A 223 1.15 -13.81 18.99
C ALA A 223 2.26 -12.98 19.66
N ALA A 224 3.31 -12.63 18.92
CA ALA A 224 4.33 -11.69 19.40
C ALA A 224 3.72 -10.31 19.67
N LEU A 225 2.95 -9.76 18.72
CA LEU A 225 2.31 -8.45 18.82
C LEU A 225 1.48 -8.29 20.10
N PHE A 226 0.67 -9.29 20.46
CA PHE A 226 -0.17 -9.24 21.67
C PHE A 226 0.60 -9.34 22.99
N ASN A 227 1.88 -9.70 22.95
CA ASN A 227 2.71 -9.85 24.14
C ASN A 227 3.89 -8.85 24.17
N ILE A 228 3.88 -7.84 23.29
CA ILE A 228 4.84 -6.74 23.33
C ILE A 228 4.15 -5.54 23.95
N THR A 229 4.65 -5.08 25.09
CA THR A 229 4.19 -3.85 25.73
C THR A 229 4.67 -2.63 24.93
N PRO A 230 3.79 -1.67 24.60
CA PRO A 230 4.19 -0.42 23.97
C PRO A 230 5.07 0.42 24.90
N THR A 231 6.31 0.67 24.48
CA THR A 231 7.26 1.58 25.13
C THR A 231 8.00 2.35 24.05
N ALA A 232 8.76 3.39 24.41
CA ALA A 232 9.58 4.13 23.43
C ALA A 232 10.50 3.21 22.61
N ALA A 233 11.02 2.13 23.21
CA ALA A 233 11.91 1.18 22.54
C ALA A 233 11.19 0.18 21.62
N THR A 234 9.95 -0.21 21.94
CA THR A 234 9.19 -1.20 21.14
C THR A 234 8.27 -0.56 20.12
N LEU A 235 7.88 0.72 20.30
CA LEU A 235 6.94 1.43 19.46
C LEU A 235 7.31 1.42 17.96
N PRO A 236 8.57 1.65 17.54
CA PRO A 236 8.91 1.59 16.11
C PRO A 236 8.55 0.25 15.46
N TYR A 237 8.78 -0.85 16.19
CA TYR A 237 8.48 -2.21 15.71
C TYR A 237 6.98 -2.50 15.64
N LEU A 238 6.19 -1.88 16.52
CA LEU A 238 4.73 -1.97 16.51
C LEU A 238 4.16 -1.16 15.34
N LEU A 239 4.71 0.04 15.08
CA LEU A 239 4.33 0.89 13.95
C LEU A 239 4.69 0.26 12.60
N GLU A 240 5.82 -0.45 12.48
CA GLU A 240 6.14 -1.26 11.30
C GLU A 240 5.02 -2.28 10.95
N ARG A 241 4.19 -2.70 11.92
CA ARG A 241 3.08 -3.63 11.68
C ARG A 241 1.80 -2.94 11.18
N LEU A 242 1.76 -1.61 11.10
CA LEU A 242 0.72 -0.89 10.36
C LEU A 242 0.73 -1.26 8.88
N GLN A 243 1.86 -1.75 8.36
CA GLN A 243 2.04 -2.21 6.98
C GLN A 243 2.26 -3.74 6.89
N ASP A 244 1.84 -4.49 7.92
CA ASP A 244 1.88 -5.96 7.86
C ASP A 244 1.05 -6.49 6.68
N VAL A 245 1.56 -7.47 5.93
CA VAL A 245 0.81 -8.13 4.84
C VAL A 245 -0.56 -8.69 5.27
N ASP A 246 -0.70 -9.12 6.52
CA ASP A 246 -1.96 -9.63 7.09
C ASP A 246 -2.81 -8.49 7.68
N ALA A 247 -4.02 -8.33 7.16
CA ALA A 247 -4.95 -7.29 7.60
C ALA A 247 -5.34 -7.42 9.09
N THR A 248 -5.40 -8.65 9.62
CA THR A 248 -5.73 -8.84 11.04
C THR A 248 -4.63 -8.29 11.93
N ASN A 249 -3.36 -8.49 11.58
CA ASN A 249 -2.23 -7.91 12.32
C ASN A 249 -2.26 -6.38 12.29
N ARG A 250 -2.44 -5.76 11.11
CA ARG A 250 -2.60 -4.29 11.00
C ARG A 250 -3.71 -3.79 11.93
N ARG A 251 -4.87 -4.46 11.90
CA ARG A 251 -6.03 -4.15 12.76
C ARG A 251 -5.71 -4.25 14.25
N CYS A 252 -4.92 -5.25 14.65
CA CYS A 252 -4.53 -5.46 16.04
C CYS A 252 -3.62 -4.36 16.58
N VAL A 253 -2.85 -3.68 15.73
CA VAL A 253 -2.05 -2.52 16.15
C VAL A 253 -2.97 -1.38 16.62
N TYR A 254 -3.99 -1.03 15.83
CA TYR A 254 -4.96 0.02 16.20
C TYR A 254 -5.78 -0.32 17.45
N LEU A 255 -6.34 -1.54 17.51
CA LEU A 255 -7.26 -1.94 18.61
C LEU A 255 -6.55 -2.43 19.87
N GLY A 256 -5.27 -2.76 19.78
CA GLY A 256 -4.46 -3.29 20.86
C GLY A 256 -3.36 -2.31 21.25
N SER A 257 -2.25 -2.35 20.53
CA SER A 257 -1.02 -1.60 20.88
C SER A 257 -1.24 -0.09 21.04
N LEU A 258 -1.85 0.57 20.05
CA LEU A 258 -2.07 2.02 20.08
C LEU A 258 -3.16 2.42 21.08
N LYS A 259 -4.19 1.58 21.25
CA LYS A 259 -5.22 1.80 22.28
C LYS A 259 -4.62 1.76 23.68
N MET A 260 -3.82 0.73 23.97
CA MET A 260 -3.13 0.59 25.26
C MET A 260 -2.16 1.74 25.52
N LEU A 261 -1.50 2.26 24.47
CA LEU A 261 -0.59 3.40 24.59
C LEU A 261 -1.31 4.65 25.08
N VAL A 262 -2.50 4.94 24.56
CA VAL A 262 -3.32 6.08 25.03
C VAL A 262 -3.76 5.87 26.48
N GLU A 263 -4.19 4.66 26.82
CA GLU A 263 -4.63 4.34 28.19
C GLU A 263 -3.49 4.38 29.23
N SER A 264 -2.24 4.21 28.81
CA SER A 264 -1.08 4.24 29.71
C SER A 264 -0.47 5.63 29.90
N HIS A 265 -0.86 6.61 29.07
CA HIS A 265 -0.39 8.00 29.17
C HIS A 265 -1.47 8.87 29.79
N ALA A 266 -1.15 9.57 30.87
CA ALA A 266 -2.11 10.44 31.55
C ALA A 266 -2.50 11.67 30.71
N GLU A 267 -1.60 12.13 29.84
CA GLU A 267 -1.79 13.28 28.96
C GLU A 267 -1.28 12.95 27.54
N GLY A 268 -2.07 13.31 26.52
CA GLY A 268 -1.72 13.15 25.11
C GLY A 268 -1.92 11.75 24.53
N LEU A 269 -1.39 11.53 23.31
CA LEU A 269 -1.57 10.29 22.55
C LEU A 269 -0.47 9.23 22.76
N GLY A 270 0.61 9.59 23.49
CA GLY A 270 1.80 8.74 23.63
C GLY A 270 2.60 8.55 22.33
N LEU A 271 2.34 9.38 21.31
CA LEU A 271 2.96 9.33 19.99
C LEU A 271 3.61 10.69 19.66
N GLY A 272 4.77 10.67 19.01
CA GLY A 272 5.33 11.88 18.40
C GLY A 272 4.64 12.24 17.08
N GLU A 273 4.82 13.47 16.61
CA GLU A 273 4.15 14.04 15.42
C GLU A 273 4.24 13.14 14.17
N HIS A 274 5.43 12.68 13.83
CA HIS A 274 5.63 11.78 12.68
C HIS A 274 4.85 10.46 12.82
N ALA A 275 4.81 9.89 14.02
CA ALA A 275 4.09 8.65 14.28
C ALA A 275 2.57 8.86 14.21
N ILE A 276 2.07 10.00 14.71
CA ILE A 276 0.66 10.38 14.56
C ILE A 276 0.29 10.48 13.08
N ALA A 277 1.08 11.22 12.30
CA ALA A 277 0.86 11.38 10.87
C ALA A 277 0.89 10.03 10.13
N GLU A 278 1.82 9.15 10.46
CA GLU A 278 1.88 7.82 9.86
C GLU A 278 0.66 6.95 10.22
N VAL A 279 0.24 6.94 11.49
CA VAL A 279 -0.92 6.18 11.98
C VAL A 279 -2.19 6.65 11.28
N VAL A 280 -2.40 7.97 11.21
CA VAL A 280 -3.58 8.56 10.58
C VAL A 280 -3.56 8.30 9.07
N ARG A 281 -2.46 8.63 8.39
CA ARG A 281 -2.31 8.45 6.94
C ARG A 281 -2.51 6.99 6.55
N THR A 282 -1.88 6.04 7.25
CA THR A 282 -1.96 4.61 6.94
C THR A 282 -3.34 4.04 7.28
N GLY A 283 -3.93 4.43 8.40
CA GLY A 283 -5.17 3.84 8.91
C GLY A 283 -6.43 4.35 8.24
N LEU A 284 -6.54 5.67 8.05
CA LEU A 284 -7.73 6.29 7.45
C LEU A 284 -7.76 6.18 5.93
N HIS A 285 -6.65 5.82 5.27
CA HIS A 285 -6.57 5.55 3.83
C HIS A 285 -6.43 4.06 3.49
N GLU A 286 -6.72 3.18 4.46
CA GLU A 286 -6.55 1.74 4.32
C GLU A 286 -7.62 1.13 3.37
N ARG A 287 -7.22 0.15 2.53
CA ARG A 287 -8.06 -0.49 1.49
C ARG A 287 -8.97 -1.61 2.04
N ASP A 288 -8.51 -2.36 3.04
CA ASP A 288 -9.28 -3.29 3.86
C ASP A 288 -10.20 -2.56 4.85
N ALA A 289 -11.51 -2.70 4.61
CA ALA A 289 -12.53 -2.03 5.40
C ALA A 289 -12.47 -2.37 6.92
N SER A 290 -11.94 -3.53 7.31
CA SER A 290 -11.86 -3.91 8.72
C SER A 290 -10.73 -3.18 9.46
N VAL A 291 -9.62 -2.89 8.78
CA VAL A 291 -8.51 -2.10 9.32
C VAL A 291 -8.89 -0.62 9.34
N LYS A 292 -9.46 -0.10 8.26
CA LYS A 292 -9.98 1.29 8.20
C LYS A 292 -10.95 1.58 9.35
N ARG A 293 -11.89 0.66 9.62
CA ARG A 293 -12.82 0.78 10.75
C ARG A 293 -12.13 0.74 12.11
N ALA A 294 -11.04 0.00 12.25
CA ALA A 294 -10.27 -0.02 13.49
C ALA A 294 -9.50 1.28 13.72
N ALA A 295 -8.93 1.87 12.67
CA ALA A 295 -8.31 3.19 12.74
C ALA A 295 -9.34 4.26 13.16
N ARG A 296 -10.54 4.26 12.55
CA ARG A 296 -11.62 5.18 12.94
C ARG A 296 -12.09 4.99 14.39
N LYS A 297 -12.10 3.74 14.89
CA LYS A 297 -12.35 3.47 16.31
C LYS A 297 -11.27 4.02 17.22
N LEU A 298 -10.00 3.94 16.82
CA LEU A 298 -8.90 4.56 17.57
C LEU A 298 -9.05 6.08 17.62
N VAL A 299 -9.40 6.72 16.50
CA VAL A 299 -9.65 8.17 16.44
C VAL A 299 -10.80 8.59 17.37
N ARG A 300 -11.91 7.85 17.38
CA ARG A 300 -12.99 8.08 18.35
C ARG A 300 -12.50 7.91 19.80
N HIS A 301 -11.68 6.90 20.05
CA HIS A 301 -11.10 6.67 21.37
C HIS A 301 -10.15 7.80 21.79
N TRP A 302 -9.37 8.37 20.87
CA TRP A 302 -8.57 9.56 21.13
C TRP A 302 -9.43 10.76 21.53
N LEU A 303 -10.54 11.00 20.83
CA LEU A 303 -11.48 12.05 21.19
C LEU A 303 -12.04 11.84 22.61
N GLU A 304 -12.48 10.62 22.92
CA GLU A 304 -13.14 10.32 24.20
C GLU A 304 -12.18 10.30 25.39
N VAL A 305 -10.96 9.77 25.22
CA VAL A 305 -10.04 9.51 26.35
C VAL A 305 -8.93 10.54 26.45
N ALA A 306 -8.29 10.90 25.34
CA ALA A 306 -7.15 11.83 25.37
C ALA A 306 -7.59 13.30 25.35
N ALA A 307 -8.79 13.58 24.82
CA ALA A 307 -9.30 14.95 24.64
C ALA A 307 -10.62 15.23 25.40
N ASP A 308 -11.08 14.30 26.25
CA ASP A 308 -12.32 14.43 27.06
C ASP A 308 -13.56 14.89 26.24
N GLY A 309 -13.67 14.41 25.00
CA GLY A 309 -14.74 14.77 24.07
C GLY A 309 -14.60 16.12 23.37
N ASP A 310 -13.56 16.90 23.67
CA ASP A 310 -13.25 18.18 23.02
C ASP A 310 -12.45 17.95 21.72
N ILE A 311 -13.09 18.27 20.60
CA ILE A 311 -12.48 18.10 19.28
C ILE A 311 -11.33 19.09 19.05
N LEU A 312 -11.38 20.30 19.60
CA LEU A 312 -10.30 21.28 19.43
C LEU A 312 -9.06 20.83 20.21
N ALA A 313 -9.24 20.30 21.43
CA ALA A 313 -8.16 19.70 22.19
C ALA A 313 -7.52 18.52 21.44
N LEU A 314 -8.34 17.65 20.82
CA LEU A 314 -7.83 16.56 19.98
C LEU A 314 -6.99 17.08 18.81
N LEU A 315 -7.47 18.10 18.09
CA LEU A 315 -6.71 18.68 16.97
C LEU A 315 -5.40 19.32 17.45
N GLY A 316 -5.36 19.90 18.64
CA GLY A 316 -4.13 20.38 19.26
C GLY A 316 -3.11 19.26 19.46
N LEU A 317 -3.55 18.08 19.92
CA LEU A 317 -2.71 16.89 20.06
C LEU A 317 -2.21 16.33 18.71
N LEU A 318 -2.86 16.68 17.59
CA LEU A 318 -2.43 16.29 16.24
C LEU A 318 -1.44 17.27 15.60
N HIS A 319 -1.19 18.43 16.23
CA HIS A 319 -0.31 19.48 15.72
C HIS A 319 -0.66 19.85 14.27
N VAL A 320 -1.92 20.22 14.02
CA VAL A 320 -2.48 20.35 12.66
C VAL A 320 -1.81 21.41 11.78
N ALA A 321 -1.12 22.39 12.37
CA ALA A 321 -0.33 23.35 11.61
C ALA A 321 0.99 22.75 11.04
N ARG A 322 1.43 21.62 11.59
CA ARG A 322 2.68 20.92 11.21
C ARG A 322 2.44 19.57 10.54
N THR A 323 1.24 19.00 10.65
CA THR A 323 0.93 17.69 10.08
C THR A 323 -0.39 17.69 9.32
N ASP A 324 -0.42 16.96 8.20
CA ASP A 324 -1.60 16.81 7.34
C ASP A 324 -2.65 15.83 7.90
N SER A 325 -2.59 15.52 9.20
CA SER A 325 -3.41 14.49 9.84
C SER A 325 -4.83 14.95 10.15
N GLY A 326 -5.00 16.25 10.38
CA GLY A 326 -6.20 16.81 10.99
C GLY A 326 -7.46 16.64 10.14
N GLU A 327 -7.39 16.92 8.83
CA GLU A 327 -8.56 16.84 7.94
C GLU A 327 -9.16 15.43 7.94
N ALA A 328 -8.33 14.41 7.73
CA ALA A 328 -8.78 13.03 7.69
C ALA A 328 -9.44 12.59 9.02
N VAL A 329 -8.92 13.07 10.15
CA VAL A 329 -9.49 12.81 11.48
C VAL A 329 -10.85 13.50 11.64
N VAL A 330 -10.97 14.79 11.33
CA VAL A 330 -12.24 15.52 11.45
C VAL A 330 -13.30 14.91 10.54
N MET A 331 -12.96 14.64 9.28
CA MET A 331 -13.88 14.02 8.32
C MET A 331 -14.34 12.65 8.81
N ALA A 332 -13.43 11.82 9.35
CA ALA A 332 -13.80 10.53 9.90
C ALA A 332 -14.76 10.63 11.09
N LEU A 333 -14.58 11.61 11.97
CA LEU A 333 -15.46 11.84 13.12
C LEU A 333 -16.85 12.34 12.70
N LEU A 334 -16.92 13.29 11.78
CA LEU A 334 -18.19 13.85 11.28
C LEU A 334 -19.02 12.81 10.53
N GLU A 335 -18.39 11.96 9.74
CA GLU A 335 -19.04 10.87 9.00
C GLU A 335 -19.52 9.73 9.91
N ASP A 336 -18.79 9.42 10.99
CA ASP A 336 -19.09 8.28 11.87
C ASP A 336 -20.07 8.61 13.00
N ASP A 337 -20.25 9.87 13.36
CA ASP A 337 -20.98 10.28 14.56
C ASP A 337 -21.79 11.57 14.38
N ALA A 338 -23.11 11.42 14.24
CA ALA A 338 -24.02 12.54 14.12
C ALA A 338 -23.99 13.50 15.34
N SER A 339 -23.61 13.00 16.53
CA SER A 339 -23.48 13.86 17.72
C SER A 339 -22.28 14.80 17.62
N VAL A 340 -21.19 14.38 16.94
CA VAL A 340 -20.05 15.27 16.65
C VAL A 340 -20.51 16.37 15.72
N VAL A 341 -21.29 16.04 14.67
CA VAL A 341 -21.84 17.03 13.74
C VAL A 341 -22.68 18.08 14.48
N GLU A 342 -23.55 17.67 15.40
CA GLU A 342 -24.36 18.60 16.18
C GLU A 342 -23.51 19.49 17.11
N ARG A 343 -22.49 18.92 17.77
CA ARG A 343 -21.57 19.68 18.63
C ARG A 343 -20.79 20.73 17.82
N VAL A 344 -20.22 20.34 16.68
CA VAL A 344 -19.46 21.25 15.82
C VAL A 344 -20.36 22.34 15.23
N ALA A 345 -21.57 22.00 14.77
CA ALA A 345 -22.54 22.99 14.33
C ALA A 345 -22.87 24.01 15.43
N ARG A 346 -23.08 23.52 16.67
CA ARG A 346 -23.34 24.39 17.83
C ARG A 346 -22.16 25.32 18.13
N LEU A 347 -20.93 24.86 17.99
CA LEU A 347 -19.74 25.70 18.14
C LEU A 347 -19.68 26.78 17.06
N LEU A 348 -19.83 26.41 15.78
CA LEU A 348 -19.71 27.34 14.66
C LEU A 348 -20.81 28.40 14.60
N THR A 349 -22.03 28.04 15.03
CA THR A 349 -23.18 28.96 15.13
C THR A 349 -23.06 29.96 16.28
N GLN A 350 -22.10 29.79 17.20
CA GLN A 350 -21.78 30.80 18.21
C GLN A 350 -20.82 31.82 17.62
N HIS A 351 -21.32 32.61 16.66
CA HIS A 351 -20.46 33.42 15.81
C HIS A 351 -19.57 34.40 16.59
N ASP A 352 -20.11 35.01 17.64
CA ASP A 352 -19.42 36.01 18.47
C ASP A 352 -18.25 35.43 19.28
N THR A 353 -18.26 34.13 19.58
CA THR A 353 -17.22 33.50 20.40
C THR A 353 -16.27 32.67 19.56
N TYR A 354 -16.79 31.84 18.64
CA TYR A 354 -15.96 30.93 17.86
C TYR A 354 -15.01 31.69 16.94
N TRP A 355 -15.52 32.70 16.23
CA TRP A 355 -14.73 33.48 15.28
C TRP A 355 -13.99 34.65 15.92
N ALA A 356 -14.06 34.83 17.25
CA ALA A 356 -13.37 35.94 17.91
C ALA A 356 -11.86 35.74 17.99
N ALA A 357 -11.42 34.49 18.19
CA ALA A 357 -10.02 34.10 18.26
C ALA A 357 -9.86 32.74 17.57
N VAL A 358 -9.39 32.75 16.33
CA VAL A 358 -9.27 31.56 15.50
C VAL A 358 -7.87 30.96 15.69
N THR A 359 -7.80 29.75 16.22
CA THR A 359 -6.58 28.93 16.28
C THR A 359 -6.49 27.99 15.07
N PRO A 360 -5.32 27.38 14.78
CA PRO A 360 -5.19 26.37 13.72
C PRO A 360 -6.25 25.27 13.79
N GLU A 361 -6.52 24.76 14.99
CA GLU A 361 -7.51 23.72 15.25
C GLU A 361 -8.92 24.17 14.85
N SER A 362 -9.30 25.37 15.28
CA SER A 362 -10.63 25.91 14.99
C SER A 362 -10.81 26.29 13.51
N ALA A 363 -9.76 26.78 12.86
CA ALA A 363 -9.78 27.11 11.43
C ALA A 363 -9.98 25.83 10.60
N LEU A 364 -9.19 24.79 10.89
CA LEU A 364 -9.30 23.50 10.22
C LEU A 364 -10.66 22.84 10.47
N LEU A 365 -11.14 22.85 11.72
CA LEU A 365 -12.44 22.28 12.07
C LEU A 365 -13.56 22.93 11.27
N ALA A 366 -13.54 24.26 11.15
CA ALA A 366 -14.52 24.99 10.37
C ALA A 366 -14.45 24.62 8.88
N ARG A 367 -13.25 24.61 8.28
CA ARG A 367 -13.08 24.23 6.86
C ARG A 367 -13.56 22.80 6.60
N CYS A 368 -13.17 21.85 7.44
CA CYS A 368 -13.61 20.45 7.31
C CYS A 368 -15.13 20.31 7.46
N PHE A 369 -15.74 21.07 8.36
CA PHE A 369 -17.20 21.07 8.53
C PHE A 369 -17.93 21.61 7.30
N VAL A 370 -17.39 22.67 6.68
CA VAL A 370 -17.92 23.20 5.41
C VAL A 370 -17.81 22.16 4.30
N LEU A 371 -16.64 21.53 4.15
CA LEU A 371 -16.43 20.45 3.17
C LEU A 371 -17.41 19.29 3.41
N PHE A 372 -17.56 18.84 4.66
CA PHE A 372 -18.52 17.81 5.04
C PHE A 372 -19.96 18.19 4.64
N CYS A 373 -20.39 19.42 4.95
CA CYS A 373 -21.73 19.88 4.59
C CYS A 373 -21.94 19.92 3.07
N GLN A 374 -20.93 20.30 2.28
CA GLN A 374 -21.00 20.29 0.82
C GLN A 374 -21.10 18.88 0.25
N THR A 375 -20.19 17.99 0.66
CA THR A 375 -20.19 16.60 0.22
C THR A 375 -21.50 15.89 0.54
N HIS A 376 -22.14 16.25 1.67
CA HIS A 376 -23.41 15.67 2.13
C HIS A 376 -24.64 16.53 1.81
N GLN A 377 -24.51 17.58 1.00
CA GLN A 377 -25.62 18.45 0.55
C GLN A 377 -26.46 19.05 1.69
N ARG A 378 -25.81 19.53 2.76
CA ARG A 378 -26.43 20.16 3.93
C ARG A 378 -26.36 21.68 3.88
N GLU A 379 -26.92 22.28 2.84
CA GLU A 379 -26.86 23.73 2.58
C GLU A 379 -27.38 24.58 3.74
N THR A 380 -28.54 24.22 4.32
CA THR A 380 -29.12 24.99 5.45
C THR A 380 -28.22 25.01 6.69
N LEU A 381 -27.47 23.93 6.91
CA LEU A 381 -26.55 23.83 8.04
C LEU A 381 -25.26 24.63 7.76
N LEU A 382 -24.80 24.59 6.50
CA LEU A 382 -23.67 25.38 6.04
C LEU A 382 -23.93 26.87 6.21
N ASP A 383 -25.06 27.37 5.72
CA ASP A 383 -25.44 28.79 5.79
C ASP A 383 -25.54 29.30 7.23
N ALA A 384 -26.01 28.45 8.16
CA ALA A 384 -26.11 28.80 9.57
C ALA A 384 -24.74 28.88 10.27
N CYS A 385 -23.75 28.11 9.82
CA CYS A 385 -22.43 28.01 10.45
C CYS A 385 -21.41 29.02 9.88
N LEU A 386 -21.57 29.46 8.63
CA LEU A 386 -20.67 30.44 8.04
C LEU A 386 -20.86 31.83 8.69
N PRO A 387 -19.77 32.57 8.98
CA PRO A 387 -19.86 33.94 9.46
C PRO A 387 -20.27 34.88 8.32
N MET A 388 -20.75 36.08 8.69
CA MET A 388 -20.92 37.16 7.73
C MET A 388 -19.61 37.45 7.01
N VAL A 389 -19.67 37.68 5.69
CA VAL A 389 -18.46 37.94 4.87
C VAL A 389 -17.61 39.04 5.46
N THR A 390 -18.21 40.15 5.89
CA THR A 390 -17.48 41.26 6.50
C THR A 390 -16.73 40.86 7.77
N ALA A 391 -17.32 40.01 8.61
CA ALA A 391 -16.66 39.48 9.79
C ALA A 391 -15.47 38.58 9.43
N LEU A 392 -15.65 37.67 8.46
CA LEU A 392 -14.57 36.81 7.97
C LEU A 392 -13.41 37.63 7.40
N VAL A 393 -13.69 38.65 6.59
CA VAL A 393 -12.68 39.56 6.04
C VAL A 393 -11.87 40.19 7.18
N PHE A 394 -12.52 40.77 8.18
CA PHE A 394 -11.82 41.39 9.31
C PHE A 394 -10.95 40.40 10.09
N ARG A 395 -11.31 39.11 10.15
CA ARG A 395 -10.49 38.07 10.79
C ARG A 395 -9.28 37.69 9.95
N ILE A 396 -9.47 37.47 8.65
CA ILE A 396 -8.35 37.20 7.72
C ILE A 396 -7.38 38.38 7.74
N GLU A 397 -7.90 39.61 7.66
CA GLU A 397 -7.13 40.83 7.72
C GLU A 397 -6.32 40.93 9.02
N ALA A 398 -6.94 40.70 10.19
CA ALA A 398 -6.23 40.77 11.47
C ALA A 398 -5.11 39.72 11.59
N GLU A 399 -5.37 38.47 11.20
CA GLU A 399 -4.38 37.40 11.25
C GLU A 399 -3.24 37.63 10.24
N TYR A 400 -3.56 38.11 9.04
CA TYR A 400 -2.58 38.45 8.02
C TYR A 400 -1.68 39.62 8.45
N HIS A 401 -2.26 40.70 8.99
CA HIS A 401 -1.47 41.82 9.52
C HIS A 401 -0.54 41.38 10.66
N ALA A 402 -1.03 40.54 11.57
CA ALA A 402 -0.20 40.02 12.65
C ALA A 402 0.93 39.10 12.14
N LEU A 403 0.68 38.33 11.07
CA LEU A 403 1.71 37.59 10.37
C LEU A 403 2.75 38.52 9.73
N SER A 404 2.31 39.56 9.00
CA SER A 404 3.23 40.53 8.39
C SER A 404 4.12 41.20 9.43
N MET A 405 3.57 41.64 10.57
CA MET A 405 4.35 42.21 11.66
C MET A 405 5.39 41.24 12.23
N LEU A 406 5.08 39.94 12.32
CA LEU A 406 6.04 38.93 12.77
C LEU A 406 7.16 38.73 11.76
N LEU A 407 6.82 38.67 10.47
CA LEU A 407 7.82 38.55 9.41
C LEU A 407 8.71 39.81 9.35
N GLU A 408 8.14 41.01 9.51
CA GLU A 408 8.91 42.27 9.62
C GLU A 408 9.88 42.25 10.79
N GLN A 409 9.43 41.76 11.95
CA GLN A 409 10.29 41.64 13.11
C GLN A 409 11.43 40.64 12.88
N GLN A 410 11.11 39.46 12.32
CA GLN A 410 12.11 38.42 12.02
C GLN A 410 13.15 38.89 11.01
N ALA A 411 12.71 39.53 9.92
CA ALA A 411 13.58 40.15 8.92
C ALA A 411 14.58 41.13 9.57
N SER A 412 14.07 41.98 10.47
CA SER A 412 14.89 42.96 11.18
C SER A 412 15.86 42.33 12.19
N GLU A 413 15.53 41.17 12.76
CA GLU A 413 16.40 40.46 13.71
C GLU A 413 17.51 39.67 13.00
N GLU A 414 17.21 39.16 11.80
CA GLU A 414 18.12 38.34 10.99
C GLU A 414 18.97 39.17 10.00
N ASP A 415 18.65 40.46 9.79
CA ASP A 415 19.25 41.34 8.78
C ASP A 415 19.12 40.75 7.36
N GLU A 416 17.96 40.13 7.09
CA GLU A 416 17.61 39.49 5.83
C GLU A 416 16.39 40.19 5.19
N ASP A 417 16.37 40.31 3.86
CA ASP A 417 15.26 40.92 3.12
C ASP A 417 13.94 40.14 3.23
N MET A 418 14.02 38.82 3.45
CA MET A 418 12.86 37.94 3.64
C MET A 418 13.24 36.80 4.60
N PRO A 419 12.62 36.73 5.78
CA PRO A 419 13.02 35.78 6.80
C PRO A 419 12.57 34.37 6.46
N ALA A 420 13.31 33.37 6.95
CA ALA A 420 12.92 31.99 6.80
C ALA A 420 11.67 31.66 7.65
N ILE A 421 10.60 31.20 7.00
CA ILE A 421 9.37 30.79 7.69
C ILE A 421 9.60 29.46 8.40
N GLN A 422 10.09 29.51 9.64
CA GLN A 422 10.36 28.33 10.46
C GLN A 422 9.76 28.41 11.86
N ASP A 423 9.44 29.63 12.33
CA ASP A 423 8.84 29.82 13.65
C ASP A 423 7.42 29.26 13.74
N GLU A 424 7.10 28.68 14.90
CA GLU A 424 5.81 28.05 15.18
C GLU A 424 4.65 29.05 15.07
N SER A 425 4.85 30.30 15.48
CA SER A 425 3.81 31.34 15.41
C SER A 425 3.53 31.74 13.97
N SER A 426 4.58 31.90 13.15
CA SER A 426 4.45 32.22 11.72
C SER A 426 3.74 31.09 10.97
N LEU A 427 4.12 29.83 11.20
CA LEU A 427 3.48 28.66 10.61
C LEU A 427 2.01 28.53 11.02
N ALA A 428 1.70 28.72 12.30
CA ALA A 428 0.33 28.69 12.81
C ALA A 428 -0.54 29.76 12.15
N ARG A 429 -0.06 31.01 12.00
CA ARG A 429 -0.83 32.08 11.34
C ARG A 429 -1.01 31.83 9.84
N ILE A 430 0.03 31.36 9.14
CA ILE A 430 -0.10 30.97 7.73
C ILE A 430 -1.18 29.90 7.57
N PHE A 431 -1.17 28.90 8.44
CA PHE A 431 -2.20 27.86 8.44
C PHE A 431 -3.59 28.45 8.68
N VAL A 432 -3.79 29.28 9.70
CA VAL A 432 -5.09 29.92 10.00
C VAL A 432 -5.59 30.77 8.84
N VAL A 433 -4.74 31.62 8.25
CA VAL A 433 -5.09 32.45 7.08
C VAL A 433 -5.47 31.57 5.88
N ASN A 434 -4.70 30.50 5.62
CA ASN A 434 -4.96 29.57 4.53
C ASN A 434 -6.34 28.89 4.67
N GLU A 435 -6.64 28.37 5.86
CA GLU A 435 -7.91 27.70 6.15
C GLU A 435 -9.10 28.68 6.05
N MET A 436 -8.94 29.92 6.52
CA MET A 436 -9.98 30.94 6.39
C MET A 436 -10.21 31.41 4.94
N LEU A 437 -9.16 31.51 4.12
CA LEU A 437 -9.31 31.76 2.68
C LEU A 437 -10.02 30.59 1.97
N ALA A 438 -9.77 29.34 2.40
CA ALA A 438 -10.52 28.19 1.89
C ALA A 438 -12.02 28.27 2.22
N LEU A 439 -12.38 28.79 3.41
CA LEU A 439 -13.78 29.06 3.77
C LEU A 439 -14.41 30.16 2.90
N ALA A 440 -13.63 31.18 2.53
CA ALA A 440 -14.11 32.32 1.76
C ALA A 440 -14.68 31.95 0.39
N ILE A 441 -14.26 30.84 -0.22
CA ILE A 441 -14.82 30.34 -1.49
C ILE A 441 -16.30 29.97 -1.36
N HIS A 442 -16.74 29.64 -0.16
CA HIS A 442 -18.07 29.10 0.14
C HIS A 442 -19.03 30.13 0.74
N CYS A 443 -18.57 31.36 0.92
CA CYS A 443 -19.40 32.44 1.41
C CYS A 443 -20.37 32.98 0.34
N ASP A 444 -21.48 33.56 0.80
CA ASP A 444 -22.41 34.29 -0.07
C ASP A 444 -21.92 35.72 -0.29
N TYR A 445 -21.51 36.02 -1.52
CA TYR A 445 -21.07 37.34 -1.96
C TYR A 445 -22.20 38.19 -2.56
N GLY A 446 -23.47 37.86 -2.28
CA GLY A 446 -24.61 38.70 -2.62
C GLY A 446 -24.60 40.08 -1.95
N ASP A 447 -23.97 40.21 -0.77
CA ASP A 447 -23.69 41.51 -0.15
C ASP A 447 -22.47 42.18 -0.80
N GLU A 448 -22.73 43.28 -1.52
CA GLU A 448 -21.72 44.04 -2.24
C GLU A 448 -20.66 44.65 -1.30
N MET A 449 -21.02 44.97 -0.04
CA MET A 449 -20.06 45.50 0.94
C MET A 449 -19.04 44.43 1.33
N GLY A 450 -19.52 43.24 1.71
CA GLY A 450 -18.66 42.09 2.02
C GLY A 450 -17.79 41.67 0.83
N ARG A 451 -18.39 41.57 -0.36
CA ARG A 451 -17.68 41.24 -1.60
C ARG A 451 -16.54 42.21 -1.90
N ARG A 452 -16.82 43.52 -1.85
CA ARG A 452 -15.81 44.55 -2.10
C ARG A 452 -14.68 44.51 -1.08
N LYS A 453 -14.99 44.30 0.20
CA LYS A 453 -13.96 44.22 1.25
C LYS A 453 -13.05 43.00 1.10
N MET A 454 -13.62 41.82 0.83
CA MET A 454 -12.83 40.62 0.56
C MET A 454 -11.94 40.80 -0.67
N PHE A 455 -12.49 41.41 -1.72
CA PHE A 455 -11.75 41.72 -2.94
C PHE A 455 -10.54 42.63 -2.65
N MET A 456 -10.73 43.71 -1.89
CA MET A 456 -9.64 44.63 -1.53
C MET A 456 -8.56 43.92 -0.70
N LEU A 457 -8.94 43.13 0.30
CA LEU A 457 -8.00 42.40 1.15
C LEU A 457 -7.17 41.39 0.36
N VAL A 458 -7.80 40.53 -0.45
CA VAL A 458 -7.08 39.52 -1.24
C VAL A 458 -6.14 40.18 -2.26
N ARG A 459 -6.56 41.31 -2.85
CA ARG A 459 -5.72 42.08 -3.76
C ARG A 459 -4.51 42.67 -3.04
N GLU A 460 -4.70 43.24 -1.86
CA GLU A 460 -3.62 43.75 -1.01
C GLU A 460 -2.63 42.65 -0.61
N MET A 461 -3.14 41.50 -0.19
CA MET A 461 -2.30 40.34 0.13
C MET A 461 -1.44 39.91 -1.06
N LEU A 462 -2.01 39.81 -2.26
CA LEU A 462 -1.30 39.41 -3.49
C LEU A 462 -0.28 40.47 -3.95
N ALA A 463 -0.55 41.75 -3.71
CA ALA A 463 0.36 42.85 -4.02
C ALA A 463 1.55 42.93 -3.05
N ASN A 464 1.51 42.23 -1.91
CA ASN A 464 2.63 42.20 -0.98
C ASN A 464 3.70 41.18 -1.43
N ALA A 465 4.93 41.63 -1.62
CA ALA A 465 6.08 40.80 -1.98
C ALA A 465 6.43 39.73 -0.91
N TRP A 466 5.98 39.92 0.33
CA TRP A 466 6.25 39.00 1.45
C TRP A 466 5.11 38.01 1.73
N LEU A 467 4.01 38.04 0.98
CA LEU A 467 2.93 37.06 1.19
C LEU A 467 3.48 35.63 1.00
N PRO A 468 3.38 34.73 1.99
CA PRO A 468 3.89 33.36 1.89
C PRO A 468 3.32 32.58 0.71
N ALA A 469 4.17 31.81 0.02
CA ALA A 469 3.82 31.06 -1.19
C ALA A 469 2.60 30.13 -1.00
N ALA A 470 2.43 29.55 0.19
CA ALA A 470 1.31 28.67 0.54
C ALA A 470 -0.06 29.36 0.46
N LEU A 471 -0.13 30.69 0.60
CA LEU A 471 -1.38 31.46 0.59
C LEU A 471 -1.82 31.87 -0.82
N ILE A 472 -0.88 31.97 -1.77
CA ILE A 472 -1.15 32.44 -3.15
C ILE A 472 -2.27 31.65 -3.83
N PRO A 473 -2.31 30.30 -3.81
CA PRO A 473 -3.39 29.53 -4.42
C PRO A 473 -4.77 29.86 -3.89
N ARG A 474 -4.91 30.00 -2.57
CA ARG A 474 -6.21 30.32 -1.95
C ARG A 474 -6.62 31.77 -2.20
N CYS A 475 -5.68 32.71 -2.19
CA CYS A 475 -5.95 34.08 -2.61
C CYS A 475 -6.50 34.11 -4.04
N LEU A 476 -5.89 33.38 -4.98
CA LEU A 476 -6.35 33.34 -6.37
C LEU A 476 -7.68 32.61 -6.56
N ASP A 477 -7.95 31.55 -5.79
CA ASP A 477 -9.27 30.90 -5.77
C ASP A 477 -10.37 31.91 -5.38
N VAL A 478 -10.13 32.67 -4.31
CA VAL A 478 -11.08 33.69 -3.82
C VAL A 478 -11.19 34.84 -4.82
N LEU A 479 -10.09 35.32 -5.38
CA LEU A 479 -10.11 36.40 -6.37
C LEU A 479 -10.89 35.99 -7.63
N LEU A 480 -10.71 34.76 -8.12
CA LEU A 480 -11.49 34.23 -9.24
C LEU A 480 -12.98 34.18 -8.90
N ARG A 481 -13.34 33.73 -7.69
CA ARG A 481 -14.74 33.69 -7.21
C ARG A 481 -15.39 35.08 -7.17
N LEU A 482 -14.60 36.12 -6.88
CA LEU A 482 -15.05 37.51 -6.77
C LEU A 482 -15.07 38.26 -8.11
N SER A 483 -14.33 37.76 -9.10
CA SER A 483 -14.26 38.33 -10.44
C SER A 483 -15.56 38.15 -11.21
N SER A 484 -15.79 39.02 -12.19
CA SER A 484 -16.93 38.91 -13.12
C SER A 484 -16.80 37.77 -14.13
N GLY A 485 -15.59 37.19 -14.25
CA GLY A 485 -15.26 36.10 -15.16
C GLY A 485 -13.74 35.98 -15.40
N GLN A 486 -13.33 34.94 -16.13
CA GLN A 486 -11.90 34.62 -16.33
C GLN A 486 -11.11 35.76 -16.98
N ARG A 487 -11.70 36.54 -17.90
CA ARG A 487 -11.00 37.65 -18.56
C ARG A 487 -10.61 38.75 -17.57
N ASP A 488 -11.57 39.15 -16.73
CA ASP A 488 -11.40 40.14 -15.66
C ASP A 488 -10.39 39.64 -14.63
N PHE A 489 -10.51 38.39 -14.19
CA PHE A 489 -9.55 37.73 -13.32
C PHE A 489 -8.11 37.79 -13.85
N VAL A 490 -7.88 37.35 -15.09
CA VAL A 490 -6.54 37.36 -15.70
C VAL A 490 -6.00 38.78 -15.81
N GLN A 491 -6.82 39.76 -16.23
CA GLN A 491 -6.40 41.15 -16.33
C GLN A 491 -5.92 41.68 -14.97
N MET A 492 -6.70 41.46 -13.91
CA MET A 492 -6.34 41.88 -12.55
C MET A 492 -5.06 41.21 -12.05
N VAL A 493 -4.88 39.91 -12.30
CA VAL A 493 -3.66 39.22 -11.87
C VAL A 493 -2.43 39.72 -12.63
N VAL A 494 -2.55 39.99 -13.93
CA VAL A 494 -1.43 40.54 -14.72
C VAL A 494 -1.07 41.94 -14.24
N GLU A 495 -2.06 42.78 -13.91
CA GLU A 495 -1.83 44.09 -13.29
C GLU A 495 -1.05 43.96 -11.97
N LEU A 496 -1.47 43.05 -11.08
CA LEU A 496 -0.76 42.79 -9.81
C LEU A 496 0.69 42.33 -10.03
N VAL A 497 0.92 41.46 -11.01
CA VAL A 497 2.26 40.97 -11.36
C VAL A 497 3.14 42.07 -11.95
N GLN A 498 2.55 43.08 -12.59
CA GLN A 498 3.24 44.27 -13.08
C GLN A 498 3.52 45.28 -11.96
N GLU A 499 2.57 45.48 -11.04
CA GLU A 499 2.74 46.31 -9.84
C GLU A 499 3.93 45.83 -8.99
N LEU A 500 4.02 44.52 -8.73
CA LEU A 500 5.15 43.89 -8.03
C LEU A 500 6.52 44.11 -8.70
N ASP A 501 6.56 44.39 -10.01
CA ASP A 501 7.79 44.69 -10.75
C ASP A 501 8.17 46.17 -10.64
N ALA A 502 7.16 47.05 -10.57
CA ALA A 502 7.32 48.50 -10.55
C ALA A 502 7.89 49.00 -9.22
N ASP A 503 7.58 48.33 -8.10
CA ASP A 503 8.12 48.67 -6.77
C ASP A 503 9.65 48.62 -6.71
N LEU A 504 10.32 47.89 -7.62
CA LEU A 504 11.79 47.91 -7.77
C LEU A 504 12.31 49.00 -8.71
N ALA A 505 11.48 49.48 -9.64
CA ALA A 505 11.86 50.48 -10.62
C ALA A 505 11.85 51.92 -10.04
N GLU A 506 11.17 52.14 -8.92
CA GLU A 506 11.11 53.46 -8.27
C GLU A 506 12.40 53.84 -7.52
N ASP A 507 13.26 52.87 -7.17
CA ASP A 507 14.53 53.14 -6.47
C ASP A 507 15.70 53.46 -7.43
N ASP A 508 15.58 53.13 -8.72
CA ASP A 508 16.59 53.42 -9.75
C ASP A 508 15.96 54.35 -10.82
N GLY A 509 15.93 55.65 -10.50
CA GLY A 509 15.25 56.68 -11.27
C GLY A 509 15.58 56.74 -12.78
N ASP A 510 14.52 56.87 -13.57
CA ASP A 510 14.44 57.24 -15.00
C ASP A 510 14.68 56.12 -16.04
N ALA A 511 13.58 55.67 -16.66
CA ALA A 511 13.49 54.55 -17.59
C ALA A 511 13.99 54.87 -19.01
N SER A 512 15.30 55.10 -19.18
CA SER A 512 15.93 55.19 -20.50
C SER A 512 16.51 53.85 -20.99
N VAL A 513 16.43 53.59 -22.29
CA VAL A 513 16.95 52.36 -22.96
C VAL A 513 18.47 52.17 -22.73
N SER A 514 19.20 53.26 -22.47
CA SER A 514 20.63 53.21 -22.14
C SER A 514 20.92 52.70 -20.72
N HIS A 515 19.98 52.87 -19.78
CA HIS A 515 20.13 52.43 -18.39
C HIS A 515 19.77 50.95 -18.22
N ALA A 516 18.84 50.40 -19.00
CA ALA A 516 18.54 48.95 -18.99
C ALA A 516 19.79 48.09 -19.29
N LEU A 517 20.65 48.54 -20.20
CA LEU A 517 21.95 47.90 -20.49
C LEU A 517 22.93 48.01 -19.31
N SER A 518 22.89 49.13 -18.56
CA SER A 518 23.67 49.33 -17.33
C SER A 518 23.14 48.51 -16.16
N TRP A 519 21.83 48.31 -16.07
CA TRP A 519 21.16 47.51 -15.04
C TRP A 519 21.47 46.02 -15.20
N HIS A 520 21.39 45.49 -16.41
CA HIS A 520 21.82 44.11 -16.69
C HIS A 520 23.31 43.90 -16.39
N ALA A 521 24.16 44.89 -16.68
CA ALA A 521 25.58 44.82 -16.31
C ALA A 521 25.81 44.85 -14.79
N ARG A 522 24.97 45.58 -14.02
CA ARG A 522 25.00 45.60 -12.54
C ARG A 522 24.57 44.26 -11.96
N LEU A 523 23.47 43.67 -12.45
CA LEU A 523 23.01 42.33 -12.08
C LEU A 523 24.05 41.24 -12.37
N GLU A 524 24.85 41.38 -13.43
CA GLU A 524 25.93 40.42 -13.70
C GLU A 524 27.17 40.64 -12.81
N SER A 525 27.32 41.83 -12.22
CA SER A 525 28.45 42.17 -11.34
C SER A 525 28.16 42.00 -9.85
N ASP A 526 26.89 42.01 -9.44
CA ASP A 526 26.43 41.93 -8.06
C ASP A 526 25.56 40.67 -7.82
N PRO A 527 26.11 39.63 -7.17
CA PRO A 527 25.40 38.39 -6.89
C PRO A 527 24.16 38.56 -6.00
N GLU A 528 24.16 39.52 -5.07
CA GLU A 528 23.04 39.72 -4.13
C GLU A 528 21.85 40.35 -4.84
N LEU A 529 22.10 41.40 -5.65
CA LEU A 529 21.09 42.01 -6.50
C LEU A 529 20.47 41.01 -7.50
N ALA A 530 21.30 40.11 -8.06
CA ALA A 530 20.84 39.06 -8.96
C ALA A 530 19.95 38.02 -8.26
N ALA A 531 20.31 37.63 -7.04
CA ALA A 531 19.53 36.71 -6.23
C ALA A 531 18.18 37.31 -5.83
N HIS A 532 18.15 38.58 -5.39
CA HIS A 532 16.92 39.30 -5.07
C HIS A 532 15.99 39.37 -6.29
N ARG A 533 16.53 39.69 -7.47
CA ARG A 533 15.74 39.70 -8.72
C ARG A 533 15.17 38.33 -9.06
N ALA A 534 15.98 37.26 -8.93
CA ALA A 534 15.52 35.91 -9.19
C ALA A 534 14.39 35.48 -8.24
N ALA A 535 14.49 35.83 -6.95
CA ALA A 535 13.44 35.55 -5.97
C ALA A 535 12.11 36.25 -6.32
N LEU A 536 12.17 37.53 -6.73
CA LEU A 536 10.98 38.26 -7.17
C LEU A 536 10.38 37.65 -8.44
N ASP A 537 11.20 37.34 -9.45
CA ASP A 537 10.70 36.75 -10.69
C ASP A 537 10.11 35.35 -10.44
N ALA A 538 10.70 34.53 -9.57
CA ALA A 538 10.14 33.25 -9.14
C ALA A 538 8.76 33.43 -8.47
N ARG A 539 8.62 34.43 -7.60
CA ARG A 539 7.34 34.78 -6.96
C ARG A 539 6.28 35.19 -7.98
N ARG A 540 6.63 36.10 -8.90
CA ARG A 540 5.73 36.58 -9.95
C ARG A 540 5.27 35.43 -10.85
N LEU A 541 6.20 34.55 -11.22
CA LEU A 541 5.90 33.35 -11.99
C LEU A 541 5.01 32.37 -11.21
N LEU A 542 5.17 32.22 -9.90
CA LEU A 542 4.27 31.40 -9.08
C LEU A 542 2.83 31.94 -9.11
N ILE A 543 2.63 33.25 -9.02
CA ILE A 543 1.30 33.88 -9.17
C ILE A 543 0.73 33.59 -10.56
N VAL A 544 1.54 33.78 -11.61
CA VAL A 544 1.15 33.56 -13.01
C VAL A 544 0.79 32.10 -13.26
N ARG A 545 1.62 31.15 -12.81
CA ARG A 545 1.37 29.72 -12.89
C ARG A 545 0.04 29.36 -12.22
N THR A 546 -0.14 29.81 -10.99
CA THR A 546 -1.33 29.51 -10.19
C THR A 546 -2.60 30.08 -10.85
N MET A 547 -2.50 31.24 -11.50
CA MET A 547 -3.56 31.80 -12.35
C MET A 547 -3.82 30.93 -13.57
N LEU A 548 -2.78 30.55 -14.33
CA LEU A 548 -2.90 29.73 -15.54
C LEU A 548 -3.52 28.36 -15.27
N GLU A 549 -3.24 27.75 -14.12
CA GLU A 549 -3.85 26.48 -13.66
C GLU A 549 -5.38 26.58 -13.42
N ARG A 550 -5.96 27.80 -13.42
CA ARG A 550 -7.39 28.07 -13.15
C ARG A 550 -8.15 28.64 -14.35
N VAL A 551 -7.47 28.81 -15.49
CA VAL A 551 -8.02 29.49 -16.66
C VAL A 551 -8.17 28.51 -17.82
N SER A 552 -9.26 28.67 -18.57
CA SER A 552 -9.58 27.83 -19.73
C SER A 552 -9.96 28.66 -20.97
N CYS A 553 -9.73 29.98 -20.95
CA CYS A 553 -10.02 30.86 -22.07
C CYS A 553 -8.88 30.84 -23.10
N ALA A 554 -9.20 31.08 -24.38
CA ALA A 554 -8.19 31.16 -25.43
C ALA A 554 -7.25 32.36 -25.18
N LEU A 555 -5.94 32.18 -25.41
CA LEU A 555 -4.95 33.25 -25.19
C LEU A 555 -5.27 34.51 -26.02
N GLN A 556 -5.79 34.34 -27.23
CA GLN A 556 -6.09 35.43 -28.16
C GLN A 556 -7.26 36.32 -27.69
N ASP A 557 -8.12 35.79 -26.82
CA ASP A 557 -9.29 36.53 -26.33
C ASP A 557 -8.94 37.50 -25.19
N ASN A 558 -7.72 37.41 -24.65
CA ASN A 558 -7.28 38.23 -23.54
C ASN A 558 -5.96 38.96 -23.81
N THR A 559 -6.07 40.27 -24.00
CA THR A 559 -4.94 41.15 -24.30
C THR A 559 -3.88 41.19 -23.20
N ALA A 560 -4.21 40.82 -21.97
CA ALA A 560 -3.27 40.76 -20.86
C ALA A 560 -2.10 39.79 -21.14
N PHE A 561 -2.35 38.70 -21.85
CA PHE A 561 -1.31 37.73 -22.21
C PHE A 561 -0.28 38.29 -23.20
N HIS A 562 -0.64 39.26 -24.03
CA HIS A 562 0.27 39.84 -25.02
C HIS A 562 1.45 40.57 -24.39
N GLY A 563 1.28 41.14 -23.19
CA GLY A 563 2.38 41.71 -22.40
C GLY A 563 3.10 40.64 -21.58
N LEU A 564 2.32 39.81 -20.87
CA LEU A 564 2.84 38.84 -19.90
C LEU A 564 3.86 37.85 -20.49
N ILE A 565 3.55 37.27 -21.66
CA ILE A 565 4.39 36.24 -22.28
C ILE A 565 5.78 36.79 -22.66
N PRO A 566 5.91 37.85 -23.49
CA PRO A 566 7.22 38.36 -23.89
C PRO A 566 7.97 39.11 -22.78
N GLN A 567 7.28 39.68 -21.78
CA GLN A 567 7.91 40.50 -20.74
C GLN A 567 8.38 39.71 -19.52
N LEU A 568 7.73 38.59 -19.18
CA LEU A 568 8.06 37.80 -17.99
C LEU A 568 8.37 36.33 -18.31
N ILE A 569 7.45 35.62 -18.99
CA ILE A 569 7.56 34.16 -19.19
C ILE A 569 8.75 33.81 -20.10
N VAL A 570 8.86 34.44 -21.27
CA VAL A 570 9.95 34.14 -22.23
C VAL A 570 11.33 34.49 -21.66
N PRO A 571 11.55 35.64 -21.00
CA PRO A 571 12.80 35.91 -20.29
C PRO A 571 13.11 34.87 -19.19
N ALA A 572 12.12 34.46 -18.41
CA ALA A 572 12.30 33.48 -17.33
C ALA A 572 12.83 32.13 -17.84
N VAL A 573 12.29 31.64 -18.96
CA VAL A 573 12.76 30.41 -19.63
C VAL A 573 14.24 30.46 -20.03
N ARG A 574 14.79 31.66 -20.22
CA ARG A 574 16.21 31.89 -20.55
C ARG A 574 17.05 32.25 -19.34
N SER A 575 16.48 32.27 -18.14
CA SER A 575 17.16 32.64 -16.91
C SER A 575 18.33 31.68 -16.62
N LYS A 576 19.41 32.22 -16.04
CA LYS A 576 20.51 31.41 -15.49
C LYS A 576 20.07 30.71 -14.20
N ASP A 577 19.19 31.34 -13.44
CA ASP A 577 18.59 30.75 -12.23
C ASP A 577 17.68 29.57 -12.57
N ALA A 578 17.89 28.44 -11.90
CA ALA A 578 17.19 27.20 -12.23
C ALA A 578 15.72 27.21 -11.82
N VAL A 579 15.37 27.86 -10.70
CA VAL A 579 14.00 27.93 -10.18
C VAL A 579 13.15 28.83 -11.08
N VAL A 580 13.67 30.02 -11.42
CA VAL A 580 13.02 30.94 -12.37
C VAL A 580 12.83 30.27 -13.72
N ARG A 581 13.84 29.55 -14.20
CA ARG A 581 13.77 28.82 -15.47
C ARG A 581 12.75 27.69 -15.45
N GLU A 582 12.67 26.92 -14.35
CA GLU A 582 11.65 25.88 -14.15
C GLU A 582 10.24 26.48 -14.22
N GLU A 583 9.96 27.51 -13.42
CA GLU A 583 8.63 28.13 -13.38
C GLU A 583 8.27 28.82 -14.70
N GLY A 584 9.25 29.42 -15.39
CA GLY A 584 9.09 29.96 -16.73
C GLY A 584 8.66 28.90 -17.74
N LEU A 585 9.30 27.71 -17.72
CA LEU A 585 8.97 26.59 -18.60
C LEU A 585 7.58 26.03 -18.30
N VAL A 586 7.20 25.91 -17.02
CA VAL A 586 5.86 25.46 -16.61
C VAL A 586 4.79 26.45 -17.07
N CYS A 587 4.99 27.76 -16.85
CA CYS A 587 4.07 28.80 -17.33
C CYS A 587 3.94 28.77 -18.86
N LEU A 588 5.06 28.58 -19.57
CA LEU A 588 5.05 28.47 -21.03
C LEU A 588 4.29 27.23 -21.50
N GLY A 589 4.45 26.10 -20.81
CA GLY A 589 3.68 24.87 -21.03
C GLY A 589 2.18 25.08 -20.81
N LEU A 590 1.78 25.71 -19.70
CA LEU A 590 0.38 26.02 -19.41
C LEU A 590 -0.24 26.97 -20.46
N CYS A 591 0.47 28.02 -20.87
CA CYS A 591 0.05 28.86 -21.99
C CYS A 591 -0.12 28.03 -23.28
N SER A 592 0.78 27.08 -23.52
CA SER A 592 0.72 26.20 -24.69
C SER A 592 -0.47 25.24 -24.67
N LEU A 593 -1.05 24.92 -23.50
CA LEU A 593 -2.31 24.15 -23.43
C LEU A 593 -3.51 24.97 -23.94
N LEU A 594 -3.42 26.29 -23.91
CA LEU A 594 -4.52 27.20 -24.29
C LEU A 594 -4.50 27.62 -25.77
N ASP A 595 -3.39 27.42 -26.50
CA ASP A 595 -3.24 27.83 -27.90
C ASP A 595 -2.28 26.89 -28.68
N GLU A 596 -2.78 26.28 -29.75
CA GLU A 596 -2.02 25.32 -30.58
C GLU A 596 -0.78 25.97 -31.22
N LYS A 597 -0.86 27.23 -31.66
CA LYS A 597 0.28 27.90 -32.30
C LYS A 597 1.41 28.10 -31.30
N MET A 598 1.08 28.51 -30.08
CA MET A 598 2.04 28.61 -28.99
C MET A 598 2.65 27.24 -28.63
N ALA A 599 1.85 26.17 -28.65
CA ALA A 599 2.35 24.82 -28.47
C ALA A 599 3.38 24.43 -29.54
N LEU A 600 3.15 24.76 -30.81
CA LEU A 600 4.10 24.48 -31.91
C LEU A 600 5.42 25.24 -31.79
N ASP A 601 5.41 26.42 -31.16
CA ASP A 601 6.62 27.21 -30.89
C ASP A 601 7.37 26.69 -29.66
N THR A 602 6.65 26.26 -28.63
CA THR A 602 7.21 25.75 -27.36
C THR A 602 7.71 24.31 -27.47
N PHE A 603 7.09 23.50 -28.32
CA PHE A 603 7.36 22.06 -28.41
C PHE A 603 8.83 21.71 -28.68
N PRO A 604 9.54 22.31 -29.66
CA PRO A 604 10.95 22.02 -29.88
C PRO A 604 11.83 22.40 -28.69
N LEU A 605 11.46 23.45 -27.96
CA LEU A 605 12.18 23.89 -26.77
C LEU A 605 12.01 22.88 -25.63
N LEU A 606 10.82 22.31 -25.43
CA LEU A 606 10.62 21.25 -24.44
C LEU A 606 11.46 20.03 -24.76
N LEU A 607 11.49 19.58 -26.02
CA LEU A 607 12.32 18.44 -26.44
C LEU A 607 13.81 18.70 -26.14
N ASP A 608 14.29 19.91 -26.42
CA ASP A 608 15.67 20.33 -26.12
C ASP A 608 15.98 20.27 -24.62
N GLN A 609 15.08 20.80 -23.80
CA GLN A 609 15.22 20.81 -22.34
C GLN A 609 15.09 19.40 -21.73
N ILE A 610 14.32 18.50 -22.34
CA ILE A 610 14.26 17.09 -21.92
C ILE A 610 15.60 16.40 -22.22
N GLN A 611 16.23 16.68 -23.35
CA GLN A 611 17.48 16.02 -23.73
C GLN A 611 18.72 16.58 -23.01
N ARG A 612 18.71 17.87 -22.64
CA ARG A 612 19.89 18.57 -22.08
C ARG A 612 19.72 19.03 -20.63
N GLY A 613 18.49 19.11 -20.15
CA GLY A 613 18.19 19.51 -18.79
C GLY A 613 18.55 18.42 -17.78
N ALA A 614 18.46 18.77 -16.49
CA ALA A 614 18.69 17.84 -15.39
C ALA A 614 17.72 18.15 -14.24
N GLY A 615 17.46 17.15 -13.39
CA GLY A 615 16.65 17.29 -12.19
C GLY A 615 15.19 17.65 -12.48
N THR A 616 14.62 18.52 -11.64
CA THR A 616 13.19 18.89 -11.65
C THR A 616 12.73 19.47 -12.98
N ILE A 617 13.54 20.31 -13.63
CA ILE A 617 13.23 20.90 -14.94
C ILE A 617 12.94 19.81 -15.98
N GLN A 618 13.75 18.75 -16.01
CA GLN A 618 13.59 17.67 -16.98
C GLN A 618 12.24 16.96 -16.76
N VAL A 619 11.90 16.64 -15.51
CA VAL A 619 10.62 16.02 -15.13
C VAL A 619 9.44 16.92 -15.50
N ARG A 620 9.52 18.23 -15.22
CA ARG A 620 8.48 19.21 -15.59
C ARG A 620 8.28 19.31 -17.09
N CYS A 621 9.35 19.34 -17.87
CA CYS A 621 9.26 19.37 -19.32
C CYS A 621 8.63 18.09 -19.89
N VAL A 622 8.93 16.92 -19.31
CA VAL A 622 8.28 15.65 -19.67
C VAL A 622 6.79 15.70 -19.36
N GLN A 623 6.39 16.19 -18.17
CA GLN A 623 4.97 16.37 -17.82
C GLN A 623 4.27 17.31 -18.82
N CYS A 624 4.86 18.48 -19.10
CA CYS A 624 4.32 19.43 -20.07
C CYS A 624 4.20 18.81 -21.47
N LEU A 625 5.19 18.03 -21.91
CA LEU A 625 5.16 17.33 -23.18
C LEU A 625 3.94 16.41 -23.27
N PHE A 626 3.72 15.56 -22.25
CA PHE A 626 2.57 14.66 -22.25
C PHE A 626 1.24 15.40 -22.18
N ASP A 627 1.14 16.48 -21.41
CA ASP A 627 -0.08 17.30 -21.36
C ASP A 627 -0.39 17.94 -22.72
N LEU A 628 0.63 18.44 -23.43
CA LEU A 628 0.46 18.97 -24.78
C LEU A 628 0.02 17.89 -25.76
N VAL A 629 0.57 16.67 -25.68
CA VAL A 629 0.15 15.56 -26.54
C VAL A 629 -1.29 15.14 -26.22
N VAL A 630 -1.71 15.16 -24.95
CA VAL A 630 -3.09 14.86 -24.56
C VAL A 630 -4.07 15.92 -25.11
N VAL A 631 -3.71 17.20 -25.05
CA VAL A 631 -4.58 18.30 -25.47
C VAL A 631 -4.62 18.48 -26.99
N HIS A 632 -3.45 18.51 -27.65
CA HIS A 632 -3.34 18.84 -29.08
C HIS A 632 -3.20 17.62 -29.99
N GLY A 633 -2.78 16.47 -29.45
CA GLY A 633 -2.49 15.26 -30.21
C GLY A 633 -1.09 15.27 -30.85
N VAL A 634 -0.58 14.06 -31.11
CA VAL A 634 0.73 13.86 -31.76
C VAL A 634 0.77 14.49 -33.15
N GLU A 635 -0.34 14.40 -33.90
CA GLU A 635 -0.41 14.91 -35.27
C GLU A 635 -0.22 16.43 -35.36
N ALA A 636 -0.88 17.19 -34.49
CA ALA A 636 -0.74 18.65 -34.48
C ALA A 636 0.71 19.05 -34.16
N LEU A 637 1.27 18.52 -33.08
CA LEU A 637 2.61 18.88 -32.59
C LEU A 637 3.73 18.52 -33.58
N CYS A 638 3.58 17.42 -34.31
CA CYS A 638 4.56 16.97 -35.29
C CYS A 638 4.46 17.64 -36.67
N ARG A 639 3.49 18.55 -36.89
CA ARG A 639 3.21 19.15 -38.22
C ARG A 639 4.44 19.82 -38.83
N ARG A 640 5.20 20.61 -38.05
CA ARG A 640 6.40 21.30 -38.54
C ARG A 640 7.52 20.34 -38.94
N SER A 641 7.76 19.30 -38.12
CA SER A 641 8.73 18.25 -38.44
C SER A 641 8.30 17.40 -39.63
N ALA A 642 6.99 17.17 -39.78
CA ALA A 642 6.42 16.45 -40.91
C ALA A 642 6.63 17.20 -42.23
N ASP A 643 6.38 18.52 -42.25
CA ASP A 643 6.60 19.38 -43.42
C ASP A 643 8.06 19.35 -43.86
N VAL A 644 9.00 19.40 -42.91
CA VAL A 644 10.44 19.32 -43.18
C VAL A 644 10.79 17.95 -43.77
N ALA A 645 10.37 16.85 -43.13
CA ALA A 645 10.64 15.50 -43.59
C ALA A 645 10.05 15.23 -44.98
N ALA A 646 8.82 15.69 -45.24
CA ALA A 646 8.18 15.57 -46.55
C ALA A 646 9.06 16.21 -47.64
N GLN A 647 9.59 17.42 -47.39
CA GLN A 647 10.42 18.14 -48.35
C GLN A 647 11.82 17.54 -48.51
N SER A 648 12.46 17.09 -47.43
CA SER A 648 13.86 16.64 -47.45
C SER A 648 14.05 15.17 -47.77
N GLU A 649 13.12 14.30 -47.35
CA GLU A 649 13.29 12.84 -47.38
C GLU A 649 12.29 12.13 -48.31
N PHE A 650 11.11 12.73 -48.57
CA PHE A 650 10.00 12.06 -49.27
C PHE A 650 9.48 12.82 -50.50
N GLU A 651 10.32 13.62 -51.15
CA GLU A 651 10.01 14.30 -52.43
C GLU A 651 8.70 15.15 -52.43
N GLY A 652 8.32 15.66 -51.25
CA GLY A 652 7.10 16.45 -51.04
C GLY A 652 5.87 15.63 -50.63
N ASP A 653 5.99 14.33 -50.38
CA ASP A 653 4.89 13.50 -49.87
C ASP A 653 4.60 13.82 -48.39
N GLN A 654 3.51 14.55 -48.18
CA GLN A 654 3.06 15.00 -46.86
C GLN A 654 2.59 13.84 -45.97
N ALA A 655 2.00 12.79 -46.54
CA ALA A 655 1.51 11.66 -45.76
C ALA A 655 2.68 10.85 -45.20
N GLN A 656 3.72 10.61 -46.03
CA GLN A 656 4.93 9.92 -45.58
C GLN A 656 5.74 10.75 -44.58
N GLY A 657 5.88 12.06 -44.82
CA GLY A 657 6.52 12.97 -43.86
C GLY A 657 5.82 12.97 -42.49
N MET A 658 4.49 13.00 -42.48
CA MET A 658 3.68 12.92 -41.25
C MET A 658 3.89 11.60 -40.51
N GLN A 659 3.82 10.48 -41.23
CA GLN A 659 4.03 9.15 -40.65
C GLN A 659 5.44 9.02 -40.04
N PHE A 660 6.46 9.52 -40.74
CA PHE A 660 7.83 9.53 -40.25
C PHE A 660 7.97 10.36 -38.95
N ALA A 661 7.44 11.57 -38.94
CA ALA A 661 7.48 12.44 -37.76
C ALA A 661 6.74 11.84 -36.55
N GLN A 662 5.60 11.18 -36.77
CA GLN A 662 4.89 10.44 -35.73
C GLN A 662 5.74 9.29 -35.18
N GLN A 663 6.38 8.49 -36.04
CA GLN A 663 7.23 7.39 -35.61
C GLN A 663 8.43 7.87 -34.79
N GLN A 664 9.06 8.98 -35.19
CA GLN A 664 10.14 9.61 -34.40
C GLN A 664 9.63 10.08 -33.04
N MET A 665 8.43 10.65 -32.97
CA MET A 665 7.82 11.06 -31.71
C MET A 665 7.55 9.87 -30.80
N VAL A 666 6.93 8.82 -31.30
CA VAL A 666 6.69 7.59 -30.52
C VAL A 666 8.02 6.99 -30.05
N GLY A 667 9.03 6.93 -30.91
CA GLY A 667 10.38 6.47 -30.55
C GLY A 667 11.00 7.31 -29.43
N PHE A 668 10.89 8.64 -29.51
CA PHE A 668 11.36 9.55 -28.46
C PHE A 668 10.61 9.32 -27.14
N LEU A 669 9.28 9.23 -27.15
CA LEU A 669 8.49 8.97 -25.95
C LEU A 669 8.88 7.63 -25.30
N LEU A 670 9.08 6.59 -26.10
CA LEU A 670 9.52 5.28 -25.62
C LEU A 670 10.95 5.32 -25.05
N SER A 671 11.86 6.12 -25.60
CA SER A 671 13.21 6.27 -25.03
C SER A 671 13.21 6.87 -23.62
N LEU A 672 12.17 7.62 -23.23
CA LEU A 672 12.04 8.16 -21.88
C LEU A 672 11.77 7.08 -20.82
N LEU A 673 11.28 5.90 -21.24
CA LEU A 673 11.12 4.76 -20.33
C LEU A 673 12.49 4.21 -19.88
N GLU A 674 13.51 4.34 -20.72
CA GLU A 674 14.87 3.84 -20.44
C GLU A 674 15.78 4.92 -19.84
N HIS A 675 15.21 6.05 -19.41
CA HIS A 675 15.97 7.16 -18.84
C HIS A 675 16.64 6.78 -17.51
N ASP A 676 17.83 7.31 -17.21
CA ASP A 676 18.57 7.00 -15.99
C ASP A 676 17.86 7.51 -14.71
N GLU A 677 17.17 8.65 -14.82
CA GLU A 677 16.42 9.24 -13.71
C GLU A 677 15.05 8.56 -13.48
N PRO A 678 14.79 7.96 -12.30
CA PRO A 678 13.56 7.20 -12.03
C PRO A 678 12.29 8.05 -12.02
N GLU A 679 12.42 9.34 -11.73
CA GLU A 679 11.32 10.32 -11.74
C GLU A 679 10.86 10.60 -13.17
N VAL A 680 11.80 10.70 -14.11
CA VAL A 680 11.51 10.82 -15.56
C VAL A 680 10.84 9.55 -16.06
N GLN A 681 11.35 8.37 -15.71
CA GLN A 681 10.73 7.09 -16.07
C GLN A 681 9.28 6.99 -15.56
N THR A 682 9.03 7.48 -14.34
CA THR A 682 7.69 7.50 -13.74
C THR A 682 6.75 8.43 -14.51
N ALA A 683 7.18 9.66 -14.76
CA ALA A 683 6.40 10.63 -15.53
C ALA A 683 6.12 10.13 -16.95
N ALA A 684 7.11 9.51 -17.61
CA ALA A 684 6.96 8.91 -18.93
C ALA A 684 6.00 7.72 -18.93
N SER A 685 6.12 6.82 -17.95
CA SER A 685 5.22 5.66 -17.82
C SER A 685 3.76 6.09 -17.60
N GLU A 686 3.54 7.08 -16.73
CA GLU A 686 2.20 7.66 -16.50
C GLU A 686 1.67 8.37 -17.75
N GLY A 687 2.51 9.18 -18.39
CA GLY A 687 2.17 9.90 -19.62
C GLY A 687 1.75 8.95 -20.75
N ILE A 688 2.57 7.94 -21.05
CA ILE A 688 2.26 6.94 -22.09
C ILE A 688 0.99 6.15 -21.75
N ALA A 689 0.80 5.79 -20.47
CA ALA A 689 -0.43 5.15 -20.02
C ALA A 689 -1.67 6.03 -20.28
N LYS A 690 -1.58 7.34 -20.01
CA LYS A 690 -2.65 8.30 -20.35
C LYS A 690 -2.89 8.38 -21.86
N LEU A 691 -1.84 8.41 -22.68
CA LEU A 691 -1.97 8.44 -24.14
C LEU A 691 -2.63 7.19 -24.71
N LEU A 692 -2.35 6.01 -24.14
CA LEU A 692 -3.06 4.78 -24.49
C LEU A 692 -4.54 4.84 -24.08
N LEU A 693 -4.85 5.38 -22.89
CA LEU A 693 -6.24 5.53 -22.42
C LEU A 693 -7.06 6.48 -23.29
N THR A 694 -6.49 7.62 -23.69
CA THR A 694 -7.16 8.58 -24.57
C THR A 694 -7.25 8.10 -26.01
N GLY A 695 -6.47 7.08 -26.38
CA GLY A 695 -6.34 6.60 -27.75
C GLY A 695 -5.46 7.48 -28.63
N ALA A 696 -4.70 8.40 -28.03
CA ALA A 696 -3.69 9.20 -28.73
C ALA A 696 -2.52 8.33 -29.22
N LEU A 697 -2.23 7.23 -28.51
CA LEU A 697 -1.36 6.15 -28.97
C LEU A 697 -2.16 4.85 -29.02
N THR A 698 -1.90 4.01 -30.02
CA THR A 698 -2.63 2.74 -30.23
C THR A 698 -1.73 1.59 -30.68
N GLU A 699 -0.43 1.83 -30.76
CA GLU A 699 0.57 0.91 -31.27
C GLU A 699 0.86 -0.22 -30.27
N ASP A 700 1.01 -1.44 -30.80
CA ASP A 700 1.28 -2.65 -30.02
C ASP A 700 2.61 -2.54 -29.25
N ASP A 701 3.64 -1.96 -29.89
CA ASP A 701 4.97 -1.78 -29.30
C ASP A 701 4.95 -0.85 -28.08
N VAL A 702 4.03 0.11 -28.02
CA VAL A 702 3.90 1.02 -26.87
C VAL A 702 3.42 0.25 -25.64
N LEU A 703 2.40 -0.60 -25.80
CA LEU A 703 1.92 -1.46 -24.71
C LEU A 703 2.98 -2.48 -24.29
N LYS A 704 3.69 -3.08 -25.26
CA LYS A 704 4.80 -4.00 -25.01
C LYS A 704 5.88 -3.34 -24.16
N SER A 705 6.34 -2.15 -24.51
CA SER A 705 7.35 -1.41 -23.73
C SER A 705 6.91 -1.12 -22.30
N LEU A 706 5.64 -0.72 -22.09
CA LEU A 706 5.11 -0.54 -20.73
C LEU A 706 5.08 -1.83 -19.91
N ILE A 707 4.75 -2.97 -20.52
CA ILE A 707 4.77 -4.26 -19.84
C ILE A 707 6.21 -4.69 -19.51
N LEU A 708 7.15 -4.48 -20.44
CA LEU A 708 8.57 -4.80 -20.25
C LEU A 708 9.14 -3.99 -19.07
N ILE A 709 8.93 -2.67 -19.05
CA ILE A 709 9.43 -1.85 -17.94
C ILE A 709 8.69 -2.15 -16.63
N TYR A 710 7.39 -2.48 -16.69
CA TYR A 710 6.65 -2.90 -15.50
C TYR A 710 7.17 -4.22 -14.91
N LEU A 711 7.79 -5.10 -15.69
CA LEU A 711 8.26 -6.41 -15.23
C LEU A 711 9.79 -6.51 -15.11
N SER A 712 10.54 -5.55 -15.66
CA SER A 712 12.01 -5.52 -15.64
C SER A 712 12.58 -5.44 -14.22
N PRO A 713 13.60 -6.24 -13.86
CA PRO A 713 14.23 -6.15 -12.55
C PRO A 713 14.85 -4.77 -12.27
N ASP A 714 15.23 -4.00 -13.29
CA ASP A 714 15.91 -2.71 -13.14
C ASP A 714 15.00 -1.63 -12.54
N THR A 715 13.70 -1.73 -12.79
CA THR A 715 12.69 -0.80 -12.25
C THR A 715 12.02 -1.34 -10.97
N ALA A 716 12.52 -2.43 -10.38
CA ALA A 716 11.91 -3.02 -9.20
C ALA A 716 11.94 -2.09 -7.98
N SER A 717 12.91 -1.20 -7.89
CA SER A 717 13.02 -0.17 -6.84
C SER A 717 12.12 1.05 -7.10
N ASN A 718 11.72 1.29 -8.35
CA ASN A 718 10.89 2.44 -8.74
C ASN A 718 9.40 2.17 -8.43
N GLN A 719 9.04 2.31 -7.14
CA GLN A 719 7.69 2.00 -6.66
C GLN A 719 6.57 2.86 -7.27
N PRO A 720 6.73 4.19 -7.46
CA PRO A 720 5.71 5.01 -8.12
C PRO A 720 5.36 4.50 -9.53
N LEU A 721 6.38 4.20 -10.35
CA LEU A 721 6.21 3.60 -11.68
C LEU A 721 5.47 2.26 -11.60
N ARG A 722 5.94 1.35 -10.74
CA ARG A 722 5.34 0.01 -10.58
C ARG A 722 3.88 0.10 -10.14
N GLN A 723 3.57 1.01 -9.22
CA GLN A 723 2.20 1.21 -8.75
C GLN A 723 1.30 1.78 -9.84
N CYS A 724 1.77 2.79 -10.58
CA CYS A 724 1.05 3.36 -11.72
C CYS A 724 0.68 2.28 -12.74
N LEU A 725 1.65 1.49 -13.20
CA LEU A 725 1.43 0.45 -14.19
C LEU A 725 0.64 -0.76 -13.64
N SER A 726 0.79 -1.10 -12.35
CA SER A 726 0.00 -2.15 -11.71
C SER A 726 -1.50 -1.82 -11.68
N TYR A 727 -1.86 -0.53 -11.63
CA TYR A 727 -3.24 -0.06 -11.69
C TYR A 727 -3.72 0.08 -13.13
N PHE A 728 -2.91 0.71 -13.98
CA PHE A 728 -3.24 0.97 -15.38
C PHE A 728 -3.43 -0.32 -16.19
N LEU A 729 -2.47 -1.25 -16.17
CA LEU A 729 -2.47 -2.40 -17.10
C LEU A 729 -3.73 -3.27 -16.98
N PRO A 730 -4.17 -3.72 -15.77
CA PRO A 730 -5.39 -4.53 -15.66
C PRO A 730 -6.64 -3.78 -16.13
N LEU A 731 -6.76 -2.48 -15.84
CA LEU A 731 -7.91 -1.66 -16.23
C LEU A 731 -7.93 -1.38 -17.73
N TYR A 732 -6.78 -1.02 -18.31
CA TYR A 732 -6.65 -0.81 -19.75
C TYR A 732 -7.01 -2.08 -20.52
N CYS A 733 -6.43 -3.22 -20.14
CA CYS A 733 -6.68 -4.48 -20.83
C CYS A 733 -8.14 -4.94 -20.70
N SER A 734 -8.78 -4.73 -19.54
CA SER A 734 -10.20 -5.07 -19.33
C SER A 734 -11.19 -4.04 -19.86
N SER A 735 -10.75 -2.85 -20.27
CA SER A 735 -11.67 -1.81 -20.73
C SER A 735 -12.30 -2.11 -22.10
N HIS A 736 -11.54 -2.61 -23.07
CA HIS A 736 -12.04 -2.82 -24.44
C HIS A 736 -11.42 -4.07 -25.09
N ALA A 737 -12.21 -4.81 -25.89
CA ALA A 737 -11.76 -6.05 -26.54
C ALA A 737 -10.53 -5.85 -27.44
N ARG A 738 -10.43 -4.67 -28.07
CA ARG A 738 -9.26 -4.26 -28.85
C ARG A 738 -7.95 -4.27 -28.03
N HIS A 739 -7.99 -3.91 -26.74
CA HIS A 739 -6.81 -3.91 -25.88
C HIS A 739 -6.41 -5.33 -25.49
N GLN A 740 -7.38 -6.22 -25.24
CA GLN A 740 -7.11 -7.66 -25.06
C GLN A 740 -6.47 -8.28 -26.30
N ARG A 741 -6.89 -7.85 -27.49
CA ARG A 741 -6.25 -8.21 -28.76
C ARG A 741 -4.83 -7.65 -28.90
N MET A 742 -4.55 -6.44 -28.42
CA MET A 742 -3.17 -5.94 -28.35
C MET A 742 -2.30 -6.86 -27.48
N VAL A 743 -2.76 -7.23 -26.27
CA VAL A 743 -2.05 -8.16 -25.38
C VAL A 743 -1.80 -9.50 -26.07
N GLN A 744 -2.80 -10.05 -26.77
CA GLN A 744 -2.65 -11.31 -27.50
C GLN A 744 -1.59 -11.22 -28.62
N ARG A 745 -1.53 -10.11 -29.35
CA ARG A 745 -0.55 -9.89 -30.43
C ARG A 745 0.88 -9.78 -29.91
N ILE A 746 1.10 -9.07 -28.80
CA ILE A 746 2.44 -8.88 -28.22
C ILE A 746 2.88 -10.03 -27.29
N PHE A 747 2.02 -11.02 -27.04
CA PHE A 747 2.20 -12.00 -25.99
C PHE A 747 3.53 -12.76 -26.09
N MET A 748 3.81 -13.32 -27.26
CA MET A 748 4.97 -14.21 -27.47
C MET A 748 6.27 -13.42 -27.34
N ASP A 749 6.39 -12.31 -28.07
CA ASP A 749 7.59 -11.46 -28.04
C ASP A 749 7.88 -10.94 -26.63
N THR A 750 6.84 -10.50 -25.91
CA THR A 750 7.00 -9.97 -24.55
C THR A 750 7.47 -11.07 -23.59
N LEU A 751 6.89 -12.27 -23.68
CA LEU A 751 7.27 -13.39 -22.83
C LEU A 751 8.68 -13.89 -23.15
N GLU A 752 9.07 -13.93 -24.43
CA GLU A 752 10.41 -14.31 -24.87
C GLU A 752 11.47 -13.37 -24.26
N ILE A 753 11.29 -12.05 -24.41
CA ILE A 753 12.20 -11.05 -23.84
C ILE A 753 12.28 -11.20 -22.31
N LEU A 754 11.15 -11.29 -21.62
CA LEU A 754 11.14 -11.37 -20.15
C LEU A 754 11.70 -12.71 -19.63
N ALA A 755 11.53 -13.80 -20.37
CA ALA A 755 12.14 -15.08 -20.04
C ALA A 755 13.66 -15.03 -20.20
N GLN A 756 14.17 -14.33 -21.21
CA GLN A 756 15.60 -14.08 -21.39
C GLN A 756 16.16 -13.21 -20.26
N VAL A 757 15.53 -12.06 -19.98
CA VAL A 757 15.91 -11.18 -18.87
C VAL A 757 15.92 -11.95 -17.55
N TYR A 758 14.91 -12.79 -17.29
CA TYR A 758 14.87 -13.61 -16.09
C TYR A 758 16.01 -14.64 -16.00
N ALA A 759 16.45 -15.18 -17.14
CA ALA A 759 17.56 -16.13 -17.18
C ALA A 759 18.93 -15.46 -17.01
N GLU A 760 19.06 -14.20 -17.43
CA GLU A 760 20.30 -13.42 -17.42
C GLU A 760 20.46 -12.52 -16.20
N LYS A 761 19.39 -12.30 -15.40
CA LYS A 761 19.41 -11.41 -14.23
C LYS A 761 20.45 -11.80 -13.18
N ASP A 762 20.89 -10.79 -12.44
CA ASP A 762 21.79 -11.00 -11.29
C ASP A 762 21.10 -11.74 -10.14
N ALA A 763 21.91 -12.41 -9.31
CA ALA A 763 21.41 -13.12 -8.13
C ALA A 763 20.78 -12.18 -7.08
N SER A 764 21.21 -10.91 -7.06
CA SER A 764 20.66 -9.84 -6.21
C SER A 764 19.33 -9.28 -6.73
N GLN A 765 19.08 -9.39 -8.04
CA GLN A 765 17.88 -8.86 -8.66
C GLN A 765 16.66 -9.77 -8.42
N THR A 766 15.54 -9.15 -8.07
CA THR A 766 14.26 -9.84 -7.91
C THR A 766 13.36 -9.58 -9.11
N MET A 767 12.79 -10.64 -9.67
CA MET A 767 11.91 -10.57 -10.84
C MET A 767 10.84 -11.65 -10.70
N VAL A 768 9.64 -11.35 -11.19
CA VAL A 768 8.53 -12.30 -11.26
C VAL A 768 8.91 -13.45 -12.19
N ALA A 769 8.57 -14.69 -11.83
CA ALA A 769 8.92 -15.85 -12.64
C ALA A 769 8.16 -15.84 -13.98
N PRO A 770 8.76 -16.26 -15.11
CA PRO A 770 8.11 -16.24 -16.43
C PRO A 770 6.76 -16.97 -16.49
N ALA A 771 6.60 -18.05 -15.71
CA ALA A 771 5.31 -18.74 -15.61
C ALA A 771 4.20 -17.89 -14.95
N GLN A 772 4.55 -17.05 -13.97
CA GLN A 772 3.61 -16.09 -13.38
C GLN A 772 3.31 -14.93 -14.33
N ILE A 773 4.32 -14.45 -15.07
CA ILE A 773 4.15 -13.44 -16.12
C ILE A 773 3.19 -13.93 -17.20
N ALA A 774 3.40 -15.14 -17.71
CA ALA A 774 2.52 -15.76 -18.71
C ALA A 774 1.07 -15.87 -18.22
N LEU A 775 0.87 -16.28 -16.96
CA LEU A 775 -0.47 -16.32 -16.35
C LEU A 775 -1.10 -14.93 -16.25
N GLN A 776 -0.31 -13.91 -15.91
CA GLN A 776 -0.78 -12.53 -15.81
C GLN A 776 -1.16 -11.94 -17.18
N LEU A 777 -0.35 -12.16 -18.22
CA LEU A 777 -0.67 -11.73 -19.58
C LEU A 777 -1.94 -12.42 -20.10
N ALA A 778 -2.10 -13.72 -19.82
CA ALA A 778 -3.32 -14.46 -20.16
C ALA A 778 -4.53 -13.98 -19.33
N ASP A 779 -4.31 -13.49 -18.12
CA ASP A 779 -5.38 -12.89 -17.32
C ASP A 779 -5.86 -11.56 -17.92
N TRP A 780 -4.93 -10.74 -18.41
CA TRP A 780 -5.21 -9.46 -19.05
C TRP A 780 -5.92 -9.57 -20.40
N SER A 781 -5.68 -10.65 -21.16
CA SER A 781 -6.39 -10.92 -22.42
C SER A 781 -7.65 -11.78 -22.27
N ASN A 782 -8.09 -12.07 -21.02
CA ASN A 782 -9.24 -12.94 -20.78
C ASN A 782 -10.58 -12.26 -21.13
N PRO A 783 -11.36 -12.78 -22.11
CA PRO A 783 -12.63 -12.18 -22.50
C PRO A 783 -13.68 -12.16 -21.37
N GLU A 784 -13.61 -13.06 -20.38
CA GLU A 784 -14.54 -13.06 -19.24
C GLU A 784 -14.34 -11.87 -18.29
N LYS A 785 -13.21 -11.16 -18.39
CA LYS A 785 -12.87 -10.03 -17.52
C LYS A 785 -13.18 -8.67 -18.14
N LEU A 786 -13.76 -8.64 -19.34
CA LEU A 786 -14.02 -7.40 -20.07
C LEU A 786 -15.15 -6.58 -19.42
N LEU A 787 -14.98 -5.25 -19.39
CA LEU A 787 -15.85 -4.33 -18.63
C LEU A 787 -16.72 -3.42 -19.51
N LEU A 788 -16.17 -2.81 -20.58
CA LEU A 788 -16.86 -1.71 -21.28
C LEU A 788 -17.23 -2.00 -22.75
N SER A 789 -16.90 -3.16 -23.30
CA SER A 789 -17.28 -3.54 -24.67
C SER A 789 -17.76 -4.99 -24.77
N THR A 790 -18.23 -5.41 -25.93
CA THR A 790 -18.60 -6.81 -26.20
C THR A 790 -17.35 -7.71 -26.17
N PRO A 791 -17.36 -8.83 -25.43
CA PRO A 791 -16.24 -9.77 -25.42
C PRO A 791 -15.92 -10.34 -26.80
N ASP A 792 -14.65 -10.30 -27.18
CA ASP A 792 -14.15 -11.13 -28.26
C ASP A 792 -13.74 -12.49 -27.69
N GLU A 793 -14.68 -13.43 -27.73
CA GLU A 793 -14.49 -14.77 -27.17
C GLU A 793 -13.39 -15.59 -27.88
N THR A 794 -12.89 -15.12 -29.02
CA THR A 794 -11.87 -15.81 -29.82
C THR A 794 -10.44 -15.42 -29.47
N VAL A 795 -10.22 -14.35 -28.66
CA VAL A 795 -8.87 -13.89 -28.27
C VAL A 795 -8.04 -15.01 -27.64
N HIS A 796 -8.62 -15.74 -26.69
CA HIS A 796 -7.94 -16.84 -26.02
C HIS A 796 -7.83 -18.11 -26.86
N VAL A 797 -8.70 -18.27 -27.85
CA VAL A 797 -8.60 -19.38 -28.81
C VAL A 797 -7.40 -19.16 -29.73
N ASP A 798 -7.29 -17.96 -30.30
CA ASP A 798 -6.17 -17.60 -31.17
C ASP A 798 -4.85 -17.60 -30.36
N LEU A 799 -4.87 -17.13 -29.10
CA LEU A 799 -3.71 -17.27 -28.19
C LEU A 799 -3.35 -18.73 -27.92
N ALA A 800 -4.33 -19.62 -27.73
CA ALA A 800 -4.08 -21.05 -27.50
C ALA A 800 -3.43 -21.71 -28.72
N GLU A 801 -3.84 -21.36 -29.94
CA GLU A 801 -3.19 -21.80 -31.17
C GLU A 801 -1.72 -21.35 -31.18
N THR A 802 -1.45 -20.05 -30.99
CA THR A 802 -0.07 -19.51 -30.96
C THR A 802 0.80 -20.16 -29.86
N VAL A 803 0.24 -20.39 -28.66
CA VAL A 803 0.94 -21.06 -27.55
C VAL A 803 1.35 -22.48 -27.94
N LEU A 804 0.44 -23.25 -28.53
CA LEU A 804 0.72 -24.64 -28.90
C LEU A 804 1.70 -24.73 -30.08
N GLU A 805 1.58 -23.85 -31.07
CA GLU A 805 2.55 -23.72 -32.16
C GLU A 805 3.96 -23.43 -31.63
N ARG A 806 4.10 -22.43 -30.76
CA ARG A 806 5.39 -22.07 -30.15
C ARG A 806 5.97 -23.19 -29.30
N LEU A 807 5.12 -23.94 -28.58
CA LEU A 807 5.55 -25.12 -27.81
C LEU A 807 6.07 -26.27 -28.69
N CYS A 808 5.71 -26.32 -29.98
CA CYS A 808 6.24 -27.31 -30.91
C CYS A 808 7.67 -27.00 -31.38
N THR A 809 8.10 -25.73 -31.29
CA THR A 809 9.43 -25.28 -31.74
C THR A 809 10.43 -25.16 -30.59
N LEU A 810 9.97 -24.87 -29.38
CA LEU A 810 10.83 -24.73 -28.21
C LEU A 810 11.28 -26.10 -27.65
N GLU A 811 12.58 -26.31 -27.48
CA GLU A 811 13.09 -27.56 -26.86
C GLU A 811 13.11 -27.50 -25.32
N LYS A 812 13.59 -26.39 -24.76
CA LYS A 812 13.78 -26.17 -23.31
C LYS A 812 13.89 -24.67 -23.02
N GLY A 813 13.77 -24.29 -21.75
CA GLY A 813 13.95 -22.89 -21.31
C GLY A 813 12.78 -22.41 -20.45
N GLU A 814 12.92 -21.20 -19.91
CA GLU A 814 11.89 -20.61 -19.04
C GLU A 814 10.63 -20.23 -19.83
N GLU A 815 10.76 -19.78 -21.09
CA GLU A 815 9.63 -19.53 -22.00
C GLU A 815 8.78 -20.80 -22.19
N ARG A 816 9.43 -21.94 -22.48
CA ARG A 816 8.74 -23.24 -22.66
C ARG A 816 7.98 -23.63 -21.40
N LYS A 817 8.60 -23.51 -20.22
CA LYS A 817 7.95 -23.83 -18.93
C LYS A 817 6.76 -22.91 -18.67
N ALA A 818 6.87 -21.63 -19.01
CA ALA A 818 5.82 -20.65 -18.84
C ALA A 818 4.61 -20.98 -19.74
N LEU A 819 4.84 -21.20 -21.04
CA LEU A 819 3.80 -21.58 -22.00
C LEU A 819 3.14 -22.92 -21.64
N ALA A 820 3.94 -23.92 -21.23
CA ALA A 820 3.42 -25.21 -20.76
C ALA A 820 2.46 -25.06 -19.57
N SER A 821 2.65 -24.03 -18.74
CA SER A 821 1.78 -23.76 -17.58
C SER A 821 0.40 -23.20 -17.96
N LEU A 822 0.23 -22.70 -19.19
CA LEU A 822 -1.04 -22.16 -19.72
C LEU A 822 -1.92 -23.21 -20.38
N VAL A 823 -1.35 -24.34 -20.82
CA VAL A 823 -2.08 -25.39 -21.54
C VAL A 823 -3.26 -25.87 -20.70
N GLY A 824 -4.47 -25.70 -21.22
CA GLY A 824 -5.72 -26.06 -20.55
C GLY A 824 -6.23 -25.05 -19.51
N LYS A 825 -5.65 -23.84 -19.42
CA LYS A 825 -6.12 -22.75 -18.55
C LYS A 825 -6.72 -21.56 -19.29
N LEU A 826 -6.50 -21.46 -20.60
CA LEU A 826 -7.08 -20.41 -21.43
C LEU A 826 -8.59 -20.60 -21.56
N TYR A 827 -9.30 -19.48 -21.67
CA TYR A 827 -10.75 -19.47 -21.91
C TYR A 827 -11.06 -20.13 -23.26
N LEU A 828 -12.12 -20.92 -23.29
CA LEU A 828 -12.69 -21.48 -24.50
C LEU A 828 -14.17 -21.08 -24.55
N PRO A 829 -14.70 -20.61 -25.70
CA PRO A 829 -16.10 -20.22 -25.83
C PRO A 829 -17.07 -21.39 -25.69
N GLU A 830 -18.37 -21.11 -25.54
CA GLU A 830 -19.40 -22.16 -25.57
C GLU A 830 -19.50 -22.82 -26.94
N THR A 831 -19.39 -22.03 -28.00
CA THR A 831 -19.39 -22.49 -29.39
C THR A 831 -18.09 -22.13 -30.07
N LEU A 832 -17.54 -23.04 -30.85
CA LEU A 832 -16.32 -22.83 -31.63
C LEU A 832 -16.53 -23.31 -33.06
N ASP A 833 -15.93 -22.62 -34.02
CA ASP A 833 -15.97 -23.07 -35.41
C ASP A 833 -15.12 -24.35 -35.60
N GLU A 834 -15.49 -25.15 -36.61
CA GLU A 834 -14.87 -26.45 -36.85
C GLU A 834 -13.36 -26.34 -37.15
N ARG A 835 -12.92 -25.27 -37.81
CA ARG A 835 -11.51 -25.05 -38.17
C ARG A 835 -10.67 -24.86 -36.92
N ARG A 836 -11.06 -23.95 -36.02
CA ARG A 836 -10.33 -23.70 -34.77
C ARG A 836 -10.36 -24.90 -33.83
N ALA A 837 -11.52 -25.57 -33.71
CA ALA A 837 -11.63 -26.79 -32.90
C ALA A 837 -10.69 -27.90 -33.38
N LYS A 838 -10.61 -28.12 -34.71
CA LYS A 838 -9.65 -29.04 -35.34
C LYS A 838 -8.22 -28.60 -35.11
N GLY A 839 -7.91 -27.33 -35.37
CA GLY A 839 -6.57 -26.76 -35.21
C GLY A 839 -5.99 -26.99 -33.82
N LEU A 840 -6.75 -26.62 -32.78
CA LEU A 840 -6.36 -26.83 -31.39
C LEU A 840 -6.13 -28.31 -31.03
N ALA A 841 -7.00 -29.21 -31.49
CA ALA A 841 -6.86 -30.64 -31.20
C ALA A 841 -5.58 -31.23 -31.82
N ILE A 842 -5.32 -30.88 -33.09
CA ILE A 842 -4.14 -31.31 -33.83
C ILE A 842 -2.87 -30.79 -33.17
N LEU A 843 -2.85 -29.50 -32.84
CA LEU A 843 -1.73 -28.85 -32.17
C LEU A 843 -1.47 -29.44 -30.77
N ALA A 844 -2.53 -29.68 -29.99
CA ALA A 844 -2.40 -30.30 -28.66
C ALA A 844 -1.80 -31.71 -28.75
N GLN A 845 -2.23 -32.52 -29.71
CA GLN A 845 -1.65 -33.84 -29.96
C GLN A 845 -0.19 -33.74 -30.40
N ALA A 846 0.14 -32.82 -31.32
CA ALA A 846 1.49 -32.61 -31.81
C ALA A 846 2.47 -32.21 -30.69
N VAL A 847 2.04 -31.34 -29.77
CA VAL A 847 2.81 -30.97 -28.56
C VAL A 847 2.94 -32.17 -27.64
N ARG A 848 1.86 -32.93 -27.39
CA ARG A 848 1.87 -34.11 -26.51
C ARG A 848 2.87 -35.17 -26.99
N GLU A 849 2.94 -35.43 -28.28
CA GLU A 849 3.85 -36.41 -28.88
C GLU A 849 5.32 -35.98 -28.78
N ARG A 850 5.58 -34.67 -28.83
CA ARG A 850 6.93 -34.08 -28.71
C ARG A 850 7.36 -33.84 -27.26
N ALA A 851 6.42 -33.79 -26.32
CA ALA A 851 6.70 -33.44 -24.93
C ALA A 851 7.44 -34.56 -24.19
N GLU A 852 8.68 -34.27 -23.77
CA GLU A 852 9.45 -35.15 -22.88
C GLU A 852 8.87 -35.13 -21.44
N GLU A 853 8.42 -33.96 -20.99
CA GLU A 853 7.89 -33.73 -19.64
C GLU A 853 6.54 -34.43 -19.43
N SER A 854 6.40 -35.17 -18.34
CA SER A 854 5.12 -35.82 -17.98
C SER A 854 4.02 -34.82 -17.67
N THR A 855 4.38 -33.64 -17.12
CA THR A 855 3.47 -32.56 -16.79
C THR A 855 2.81 -31.96 -18.03
N LEU A 856 3.59 -31.65 -19.07
CA LEU A 856 3.08 -31.11 -20.33
C LEU A 856 2.21 -32.13 -21.07
N ARG A 857 2.65 -33.40 -21.14
CA ARG A 857 1.82 -34.48 -21.72
C ARG A 857 0.46 -34.60 -21.03
N THR A 858 0.46 -34.51 -19.70
CA THR A 858 -0.77 -34.53 -18.90
C THR A 858 -1.65 -33.32 -19.18
N ALA A 859 -1.07 -32.12 -19.32
CA ALA A 859 -1.79 -30.90 -19.64
C ALA A 859 -2.45 -30.96 -21.03
N CYS A 860 -1.71 -31.39 -22.07
CA CYS A 860 -2.25 -31.58 -23.42
C CYS A 860 -3.37 -32.63 -23.44
N THR A 861 -3.19 -33.75 -22.75
CA THR A 861 -4.24 -34.79 -22.66
C THR A 861 -5.53 -34.24 -22.03
N ARG A 862 -5.41 -33.41 -20.99
CA ARG A 862 -6.57 -32.74 -20.38
C ARG A 862 -7.23 -31.75 -21.33
N LEU A 863 -6.45 -31.00 -22.10
CA LEU A 863 -6.98 -30.08 -23.11
C LEU A 863 -7.72 -30.83 -24.21
N GLU A 864 -7.16 -31.92 -24.74
CA GLU A 864 -7.83 -32.78 -25.74
C GLU A 864 -9.18 -33.29 -25.20
N THR A 865 -9.19 -33.85 -23.99
CA THR A 865 -10.44 -34.34 -23.35
C THR A 865 -11.45 -33.20 -23.14
N LEU A 866 -10.98 -31.99 -22.81
CA LEU A 866 -11.83 -30.82 -22.66
C LEU A 866 -12.47 -30.41 -24.00
N LEU A 867 -11.69 -30.37 -25.08
CA LEU A 867 -12.18 -30.02 -26.42
C LEU A 867 -13.18 -31.07 -26.93
N GLU A 868 -12.87 -32.36 -26.81
CA GLU A 868 -13.76 -33.46 -27.17
C GLU A 868 -15.10 -33.39 -26.44
N LYS A 869 -15.06 -33.13 -25.12
CA LYS A 869 -16.27 -33.04 -24.30
C LYS A 869 -17.09 -31.79 -24.62
N ARG A 870 -16.44 -30.63 -24.77
CA ARG A 870 -17.12 -29.34 -24.95
C ARG A 870 -17.69 -29.18 -26.35
N TYR A 871 -17.00 -29.70 -27.36
CA TYR A 871 -17.37 -29.58 -28.77
C TYR A 871 -17.71 -30.94 -29.40
N ALA A 872 -18.29 -31.85 -28.62
CA ALA A 872 -18.58 -33.22 -29.03
C ALA A 872 -19.26 -33.38 -30.41
N PRO A 873 -20.25 -32.53 -30.81
CA PRO A 873 -20.86 -32.63 -32.14
C PRO A 873 -19.86 -32.40 -33.28
N LEU A 874 -18.89 -31.49 -33.09
CA LEU A 874 -17.83 -31.22 -34.07
C LEU A 874 -16.83 -32.37 -34.10
N PHE A 875 -16.39 -32.85 -32.94
CA PHE A 875 -15.40 -33.93 -32.86
C PHE A 875 -15.92 -35.25 -33.44
N ALA A 876 -17.23 -35.53 -33.37
CA ALA A 876 -17.80 -36.75 -33.93
C ALA A 876 -17.53 -36.93 -35.44
N THR A 877 -17.31 -35.84 -36.20
CA THR A 877 -17.11 -35.91 -37.65
C THR A 877 -15.68 -36.21 -38.08
N TRP A 878 -14.67 -36.01 -37.22
CA TRP A 878 -13.25 -36.16 -37.58
C TRP A 878 -12.34 -36.76 -36.49
N ALA A 879 -12.78 -36.88 -35.23
CA ALA A 879 -12.01 -37.51 -34.17
C ALA A 879 -11.56 -38.95 -34.48
N PRO A 880 -12.37 -39.80 -35.16
CA PRO A 880 -11.91 -41.13 -35.59
C PRO A 880 -10.71 -41.07 -36.54
N ALA A 881 -10.64 -40.06 -37.42
CA ALA A 881 -9.53 -39.86 -38.35
C ALA A 881 -8.27 -39.36 -37.62
N LEU A 882 -8.44 -38.49 -36.62
CA LEU A 882 -7.34 -38.01 -35.78
C LEU A 882 -6.73 -39.15 -34.93
N ALA A 883 -7.58 -40.04 -34.39
CA ALA A 883 -7.15 -41.19 -33.59
C ALA A 883 -6.53 -42.34 -34.43
N ALA A 884 -6.91 -42.46 -35.70
CA ALA A 884 -6.39 -43.48 -36.62
C ALA A 884 -5.02 -43.12 -37.23
N ALA A 885 -4.59 -41.85 -37.14
CA ALA A 885 -3.25 -41.43 -37.54
C ALA A 885 -2.22 -42.09 -36.61
N ASP A 886 -1.43 -43.00 -37.17
CA ASP A 886 -0.43 -43.89 -36.54
C ASP A 886 0.85 -43.15 -36.08
N GLY A 887 0.70 -41.97 -35.50
CA GLY A 887 1.79 -41.08 -35.12
C GLY A 887 2.32 -40.23 -36.26
N THR A 888 1.68 -40.26 -37.43
CA THR A 888 1.84 -39.27 -38.50
C THR A 888 0.48 -38.77 -38.91
N LEU A 889 0.20 -37.48 -38.63
CA LEU A 889 -1.02 -36.80 -39.05
C LEU A 889 -1.20 -36.99 -40.58
N GLN A 890 -2.17 -37.80 -40.99
CA GLN A 890 -2.38 -38.12 -42.41
C GLN A 890 -2.73 -36.85 -43.18
N LYS A 891 -1.94 -36.56 -44.22
CA LYS A 891 -1.85 -35.25 -44.90
C LYS A 891 -3.11 -34.79 -45.63
N ASP A 892 -4.03 -35.70 -45.96
CA ASP A 892 -5.17 -35.38 -46.84
C ASP A 892 -6.45 -35.00 -46.07
N ALA A 893 -6.61 -35.44 -44.81
CA ALA A 893 -7.81 -35.13 -44.00
C ALA A 893 -7.82 -33.70 -43.41
N PHE A 894 -6.67 -33.02 -43.46
CA PHE A 894 -6.45 -31.69 -42.85
C PHE A 894 -5.83 -30.71 -43.84
N ALA A 895 -6.17 -30.83 -45.13
CA ALA A 895 -5.59 -30.03 -46.22
C ALA A 895 -5.60 -28.51 -45.95
N ASP A 896 -6.62 -28.02 -45.23
CA ASP A 896 -6.81 -26.60 -44.89
C ASP A 896 -5.85 -26.10 -43.77
N LEU A 897 -5.25 -27.02 -43.01
CA LEU A 897 -4.28 -26.76 -41.93
C LEU A 897 -2.86 -27.25 -42.28
N ARG A 898 -2.65 -27.60 -43.55
CA ARG A 898 -1.43 -28.23 -44.05
C ARG A 898 -0.18 -27.36 -43.91
N SER A 899 -0.30 -26.05 -44.13
CA SER A 899 0.80 -25.10 -43.95
C SER A 899 1.34 -25.09 -42.51
N LEU A 900 0.44 -25.24 -41.54
CA LEU A 900 0.73 -25.20 -40.10
C LEU A 900 1.46 -26.48 -39.68
N LEU A 901 1.07 -27.64 -40.21
CA LEU A 901 1.72 -28.93 -39.95
C LEU A 901 3.04 -29.11 -40.68
N ASP A 902 3.14 -28.67 -41.94
CA ASP A 902 4.37 -28.77 -42.73
C ASP A 902 5.47 -27.82 -42.20
N ALA A 903 5.12 -26.78 -41.45
CA ALA A 903 6.06 -25.89 -40.75
C ALA A 903 6.62 -26.47 -39.44
N LEU A 904 6.03 -27.54 -38.89
CA LEU A 904 6.51 -28.15 -37.66
C LEU A 904 7.74 -29.05 -37.92
N PRO A 905 8.79 -28.97 -37.09
CA PRO A 905 9.91 -29.91 -37.20
C PRO A 905 9.42 -31.36 -37.02
N PRO A 906 10.05 -32.34 -37.72
CA PRO A 906 9.63 -33.73 -37.67
C PRO A 906 9.61 -34.23 -36.23
N ALA A 907 8.52 -34.91 -35.84
CA ALA A 907 8.42 -35.51 -34.52
C ALA A 907 9.61 -36.47 -34.34
N ARG A 908 10.39 -36.28 -33.27
CA ARG A 908 11.46 -37.23 -32.94
C ARG A 908 10.79 -38.59 -32.81
N ALA A 909 11.12 -39.52 -33.71
CA ALA A 909 10.74 -40.91 -33.54
C ALA A 909 11.19 -41.28 -32.12
N LEU A 910 10.24 -41.65 -31.25
CA LEU A 910 10.51 -42.24 -29.96
C LEU A 910 11.38 -43.46 -30.23
N ALA A 911 12.70 -43.26 -30.25
CA ALA A 911 13.67 -44.30 -30.44
C ALA A 911 13.37 -45.30 -29.34
N GLN A 912 12.81 -46.44 -29.77
CA GLN A 912 12.49 -47.55 -28.92
C GLN A 912 13.70 -47.77 -28.03
N ARG A 913 13.55 -47.46 -26.73
CA ARG A 913 14.46 -47.96 -25.68
C ARG A 913 14.28 -49.46 -25.68
N THR A 914 14.92 -50.11 -26.65
CA THR A 914 15.17 -51.53 -26.63
C THR A 914 16.07 -51.74 -25.43
N VAL A 915 15.49 -52.43 -24.45
CA VAL A 915 16.18 -53.03 -23.32
C VAL A 915 17.35 -53.85 -23.88
N ARG A 916 18.56 -53.28 -23.88
CA ARG A 916 19.80 -54.07 -23.90
C ARG A 916 20.16 -54.37 -22.46
N ALA A 917 19.43 -55.32 -21.88
CA ALA A 917 20.00 -56.18 -20.86
C ALA A 917 20.92 -57.16 -21.59
N HIS A 918 22.23 -56.91 -21.61
CA HIS A 918 23.32 -57.90 -21.75
C HIS A 918 24.69 -57.20 -21.69
N ARG A 919 25.18 -56.95 -20.47
CA ARG A 919 26.39 -57.57 -19.90
C ARG A 919 26.60 -57.06 -18.48
#